data_AF-A0A3D8MYL3-F1
#
_entry.id   AF-A0A3D8MYL3-F1
#
_cell.length_a   1.000
_cell.length_b   1.000
_cell.length_c   1.000
_cell.angle_alpha   90.00
_cell.angle_beta   90.00
_cell.angle_gamma   90.00
#
_symmetry.space_group_name_H-M   'P 1'
#
loop_
_entity.id
_entity.type
_entity.pdbx_description
1 polymer ?
#
loop_
_entity_poly.entity_id
_entity_poly.type
_entity_poly.pdbx_seq_one_letter_code
_entity_poly.pdbx_strand_id
1 'polypeptide(L)'
;MFMSPPGAPSPVHSLLKSRVIPVTSGLLAAASLLMTASPVSAQLSAPERIEHFSETVTLERRRPELQLNIYKRADADERIWNVELAGGPARTSAICRTTLPEEVGQNFYTFQIQTRKLTEHGYALLLEARADHQSGPLDPPVYQIAMWIDRANSSTGWSCGVVGRGEFTRLDGGASLGFREVAPDTSATTTALVRADGTRGTKFCGLQKEEDRGFEIFDPGQGRFVAGDRIDLQLQEAIVLQASLPEQTFHAPLTTNIFSWALASSDVRGAPIGGLPARPISLGDTDLQTAWIEGSGDGGEGEYVSATVTTAVPIRGLRIFPGHGRSAEHYESYARPTELLIGLSDGLRFRVTLPDVSQSALFEAGGLSVTFPEPVYTSCLSAMILASEPGAMARAPEAERRRLGNSVAISELSLTSTVDAPTEDETARLIVEEVVREPQAPRRDQLSRMTSRIPAATVSAVDTVLRSDDATARDRAVPMLATLPAEDAVPTLMAHLSRVRTDAADYRSTQRAIASHGGRAADPLLDLLDELNPTERKYVDAVRLIGRLGTPSQLERLISAFGQGPDRLRNERVRAVANGGVVMLPLLVAAAETAPDSPRTEDALSAIGLIARRDMSDEPGQLDDVDALWHLVQTSQVRRHRLRAIEALGSFLHPQGVKHLGGLLSDDPDPLIRAAAAGALTLYPGEDARQALERALNDASPDVRIAAVGAIGSRDDAEPATPSVIDYVERERWHTGLHRGLDILAASAHPDALPYLERLLVEHPNGERVPVALRALRHHRRPVSRAAIDQTLAIPGLRASVLRQLVSMLGMHDDPDVDAELLTIARGTHPTVAATFTEDPSLAGELRRQALNAMGTRRTPAARANILAFVADDDAPEDLRIAALQALAFFADPALVEELQALATTLPRPLRPQLRDTLTQIQGRVAIDDARDDIEEFRDALDEREERRGSDEESTR
;
A
#
# COMPACT_ATOMS: atom_id res chain seq x y z
N MET A 1 -49.99 10.95 -30.74
CA MET A 1 -49.21 10.76 -31.98
C MET A 1 -47.73 10.82 -31.59
N PHE A 2 -46.93 9.87 -32.09
CA PHE A 2 -45.45 9.81 -32.12
C PHE A 2 -44.68 10.27 -30.86
N MET A 3 -44.17 9.37 -30.01
CA MET A 3 -43.04 8.44 -30.24
C MET A 3 -41.72 9.13 -30.60
N SER A 4 -40.79 9.19 -29.64
CA SER A 4 -39.35 9.26 -29.88
C SER A 4 -38.80 7.84 -30.09
N PRO A 5 -37.97 7.61 -31.11
CA PRO A 5 -36.60 7.08 -30.89
C PRO A 5 -35.61 7.58 -32.00
N PRO A 6 -34.40 7.02 -32.19
CA PRO A 6 -33.27 6.99 -31.24
C PRO A 6 -31.87 7.25 -31.87
N GLY A 7 -30.84 7.42 -31.03
CA GLY A 7 -29.71 6.48 -30.94
C GLY A 7 -28.48 6.56 -31.87
N ALA A 8 -27.44 5.85 -31.40
CA ALA A 8 -26.21 5.32 -32.05
C ALA A 8 -24.86 5.94 -31.59
N PRO A 9 -23.75 5.16 -31.56
CA PRO A 9 -23.66 3.71 -31.29
C PRO A 9 -22.52 3.29 -30.33
N SER A 10 -22.69 2.14 -29.68
CA SER A 10 -21.57 1.25 -29.32
C SER A 10 -21.66 -0.02 -30.16
N PRO A 11 -20.54 -0.48 -30.76
CA PRO A 11 -20.39 -1.86 -31.23
C PRO A 11 -19.27 -2.61 -30.43
N VAL A 12 -19.37 -3.87 -29.93
CA VAL A 12 -19.70 -5.20 -30.55
C VAL A 12 -18.41 -6.05 -30.72
N HIS A 13 -18.32 -7.38 -30.57
CA HIS A 13 -19.23 -8.55 -30.33
C HIS A 13 -18.46 -9.67 -29.55
N SER A 14 -18.92 -10.91 -29.28
CA SER A 14 -20.04 -11.79 -29.71
C SER A 14 -20.28 -12.83 -28.60
N LEU A 15 -21.50 -13.23 -28.18
CA LEU A 15 -22.69 -13.82 -28.86
C LEU A 15 -22.75 -15.36 -28.94
N LEU A 16 -23.37 -15.93 -27.91
CA LEU A 16 -24.54 -16.84 -27.93
C LEU A 16 -25.14 -17.38 -29.26
N LYS A 17 -25.61 -18.64 -29.15
CA LYS A 17 -26.85 -19.30 -29.67
C LYS A 17 -26.84 -20.13 -30.96
N SER A 18 -27.41 -21.33 -30.80
CA SER A 18 -28.43 -21.88 -31.71
C SER A 18 -29.58 -22.51 -30.91
N ARG A 19 -30.80 -22.50 -31.49
CA ARG A 19 -32.02 -23.19 -30.99
C ARG A 19 -32.31 -24.38 -31.92
N VAL A 20 -33.11 -25.37 -31.47
CA VAL A 20 -34.25 -25.97 -32.21
C VAL A 20 -35.01 -26.97 -31.30
N ILE A 21 -36.30 -27.22 -31.62
CA ILE A 21 -37.32 -28.01 -30.90
C ILE A 21 -37.76 -29.17 -31.84
N PRO A 22 -37.97 -30.46 -31.42
CA PRO A 22 -39.35 -31.01 -31.26
C PRO A 22 -39.53 -32.25 -30.30
N VAL A 23 -40.61 -32.38 -29.49
CA VAL A 23 -41.93 -33.06 -29.71
C VAL A 23 -42.04 -34.57 -29.28
N THR A 24 -42.70 -34.79 -28.12
CA THR A 24 -43.68 -35.85 -27.73
C THR A 24 -43.40 -37.39 -27.77
N SER A 25 -44.00 -38.08 -26.77
CA SER A 25 -44.73 -39.39 -26.83
C SER A 25 -44.10 -40.69 -26.24
N GLY A 26 -44.90 -41.42 -25.43
CA GLY A 26 -44.66 -42.78 -24.88
C GLY A 26 -44.73 -42.83 -23.33
N LEU A 27 -45.72 -43.37 -22.58
CA LEU A 27 -46.67 -44.50 -22.76
C LEU A 27 -45.91 -45.81 -23.07
N LEU A 28 -46.01 -46.95 -22.39
CA LEU A 28 -47.00 -47.62 -21.49
C LEU A 28 -46.24 -48.69 -20.63
N ALA A 29 -46.71 -49.38 -19.58
CA ALA A 29 -47.97 -49.54 -18.81
C ALA A 29 -47.58 -49.91 -17.32
N ALA A 30 -48.35 -50.49 -16.38
CA ALA A 30 -49.74 -50.97 -16.26
C ALA A 30 -50.16 -50.80 -14.77
N ALA A 31 -51.32 -50.23 -14.45
CA ALA A 31 -52.59 -50.93 -14.20
C ALA A 31 -52.62 -51.98 -13.06
N SER A 32 -53.31 -51.59 -11.98
CA SER A 32 -54.27 -52.41 -11.20
C SER A 32 -53.81 -53.39 -10.10
N LEU A 33 -54.19 -53.01 -8.86
CA LEU A 33 -54.82 -53.83 -7.80
C LEU A 33 -54.08 -55.07 -7.23
N LEU A 34 -53.78 -54.99 -5.92
CA LEU A 34 -54.05 -55.98 -4.85
C LEU A 34 -53.62 -55.33 -3.51
N MET A 35 -54.54 -54.98 -2.61
CA MET A 35 -54.96 -55.77 -1.44
C MET A 35 -53.86 -56.12 -0.40
N THR A 36 -54.02 -55.52 0.79
CA THR A 36 -53.73 -56.08 2.13
C THR A 36 -52.34 -56.65 2.45
N ALA A 37 -51.51 -55.84 3.10
CA ALA A 37 -50.63 -56.27 4.21
C ALA A 37 -50.18 -55.06 5.07
N SER A 38 -50.10 -55.26 6.39
CA SER A 38 -49.57 -54.29 7.37
C SER A 38 -48.02 -54.31 7.42
N PRO A 39 -47.35 -53.31 8.03
CA PRO A 39 -45.94 -53.04 7.73
C PRO A 39 -44.97 -53.96 8.48
N VAL A 40 -43.80 -54.19 7.86
CA VAL A 40 -42.60 -54.69 8.54
C VAL A 40 -41.80 -53.47 9.02
N SER A 41 -41.52 -53.40 10.32
CA SER A 41 -40.65 -52.38 10.89
C SER A 41 -39.22 -52.50 10.34
N ALA A 42 -38.72 -51.44 9.71
CA ALA A 42 -37.29 -51.20 9.60
C ALA A 42 -36.89 -50.20 10.69
N GLN A 43 -36.14 -50.64 11.69
CA GLN A 43 -35.53 -49.75 12.67
C GLN A 43 -34.37 -49.01 12.01
N LEU A 44 -34.59 -47.73 11.68
CA LEU A 44 -33.51 -46.80 11.41
C LEU A 44 -32.74 -46.56 12.72
N SER A 45 -31.52 -47.09 12.79
CA SER A 45 -30.55 -46.72 13.83
C SER A 45 -30.24 -45.22 13.71
N ALA A 46 -30.13 -44.54 14.86
CA ALA A 46 -29.76 -43.13 14.88
C ALA A 46 -28.34 -42.93 14.30
N PRO A 47 -28.07 -41.79 13.62
CA PRO A 47 -26.76 -41.50 13.07
C PRO A 47 -25.69 -41.46 14.18
N GLU A 48 -24.50 -41.94 13.85
CA GLU A 48 -23.42 -42.12 14.82
C GLU A 48 -22.95 -40.76 15.36
N ARG A 49 -22.81 -40.65 16.68
CA ARG A 49 -22.41 -39.42 17.38
C ARG A 49 -20.97 -39.55 17.84
N ILE A 50 -20.11 -38.65 17.39
CA ILE A 50 -18.74 -38.53 17.88
C ILE A 50 -18.77 -37.57 19.08
N GLU A 51 -18.91 -38.13 20.28
CA GLU A 51 -18.90 -37.36 21.52
C GLU A 51 -17.49 -36.89 21.88
N HIS A 52 -17.37 -35.63 22.29
CA HIS A 52 -16.10 -34.99 22.66
C HIS A 52 -16.12 -34.52 24.12
N PHE A 53 -17.28 -34.11 24.64
CA PHE A 53 -17.47 -33.81 26.05
C PHE A 53 -18.90 -34.15 26.50
N SER A 54 -19.06 -34.68 27.71
CA SER A 54 -20.36 -34.94 28.33
C SER A 54 -20.27 -34.77 29.86
N GLU A 55 -21.16 -33.96 30.43
CA GLU A 55 -21.22 -33.71 31.88
C GLU A 55 -22.66 -33.65 32.41
N THR A 56 -22.88 -34.22 33.60
CA THR A 56 -24.18 -34.20 34.29
C THR A 56 -24.28 -32.98 35.20
N VAL A 57 -25.31 -32.16 34.98
CA VAL A 57 -25.54 -30.89 35.69
C VAL A 57 -26.76 -31.00 36.62
N THR A 58 -26.52 -30.91 37.93
CA THR A 58 -27.55 -31.06 38.97
C THR A 58 -27.89 -29.71 39.62
N LEU A 59 -28.97 -29.07 39.16
CA LEU A 59 -29.41 -27.75 39.66
C LEU A 59 -30.24 -27.81 40.96
N GLU A 60 -31.03 -28.88 41.16
CA GLU A 60 -31.87 -29.08 42.35
C GLU A 60 -31.93 -30.56 42.75
N ARG A 61 -31.67 -30.88 44.03
CA ARG A 61 -31.63 -32.27 44.58
C ARG A 61 -32.93 -33.10 44.45
N ARG A 62 -34.04 -32.54 43.96
CA ARG A 62 -35.35 -33.20 43.82
C ARG A 62 -35.96 -33.07 42.41
N ARG A 63 -35.19 -32.57 41.44
CA ARG A 63 -35.59 -32.46 40.02
C ARG A 63 -34.77 -33.44 39.17
N PRO A 64 -35.19 -33.75 37.93
CA PRO A 64 -34.35 -34.48 36.99
C PRO A 64 -33.03 -33.73 36.75
N GLU A 65 -31.93 -34.47 36.73
CA GLU A 65 -30.62 -33.97 36.34
C GLU A 65 -30.60 -33.64 34.84
N LEU A 66 -29.73 -32.72 34.45
CA LEU A 66 -29.52 -32.34 33.06
C LEU A 66 -28.22 -32.99 32.55
N GLN A 67 -28.16 -33.32 31.27
CA GLN A 67 -26.92 -33.77 30.62
C GLN A 67 -26.52 -32.75 29.57
N LEU A 68 -25.32 -32.17 29.70
CA LEU A 68 -24.72 -31.35 28.65
C LEU A 68 -23.82 -32.25 27.80
N ASN A 69 -24.03 -32.26 26.49
CA ASN A 69 -23.24 -33.02 25.52
C ASN A 69 -22.66 -32.09 24.45
N ILE A 70 -21.40 -32.32 24.07
CA ILE A 70 -20.72 -31.68 22.95
C ILE A 70 -20.27 -32.78 21.99
N TYR A 71 -20.77 -32.76 20.76
CA TYR A 71 -20.56 -33.83 19.79
C TYR A 71 -20.57 -33.35 18.33
N LYS A 72 -19.96 -34.13 17.45
CA LYS A 72 -20.07 -34.02 15.98
C LYS A 72 -20.96 -35.15 15.45
N ARG A 73 -21.71 -34.91 14.37
CA ARG A 73 -22.54 -35.95 13.72
C ARG A 73 -21.70 -36.61 12.63
N ALA A 74 -21.68 -37.94 12.56
CA ALA A 74 -20.84 -38.67 11.60
C ALA A 74 -21.25 -38.42 10.12
N ASP A 75 -22.55 -38.28 9.85
CA ASP A 75 -23.10 -38.16 8.48
C ASP A 75 -23.29 -36.71 7.99
N ALA A 76 -22.78 -35.71 8.71
CA ALA A 76 -22.97 -34.29 8.38
C ALA A 76 -21.65 -33.62 7.99
N ASP A 77 -21.65 -32.92 6.86
CA ASP A 77 -20.56 -32.06 6.35
C ASP A 77 -20.39 -30.76 7.19
N GLU A 78 -20.77 -30.82 8.47
CA GLU A 78 -20.82 -29.73 9.43
C GLU A 78 -19.46 -29.56 10.11
N ARG A 79 -18.70 -28.53 9.72
CA ARG A 79 -17.46 -28.07 10.40
C ARG A 79 -17.74 -27.36 11.73
N ILE A 80 -18.61 -27.90 12.59
CA ILE A 80 -19.02 -27.29 13.85
C ILE A 80 -19.35 -28.35 14.91
N TRP A 81 -19.13 -28.00 16.18
CA TRP A 81 -19.50 -28.83 17.32
C TRP A 81 -20.91 -28.50 17.80
N ASN A 82 -21.78 -29.52 17.92
CA ASN A 82 -23.13 -29.38 18.44
C ASN A 82 -23.09 -29.45 19.97
N VAL A 83 -23.66 -28.45 20.65
CA VAL A 83 -23.84 -28.39 22.11
C VAL A 83 -25.33 -28.61 22.44
N GLU A 84 -25.64 -29.64 23.20
CA GLU A 84 -27.00 -30.09 23.52
C GLU A 84 -27.19 -30.27 25.03
N LEU A 85 -28.14 -29.54 25.62
CA LEU A 85 -28.54 -29.74 27.02
C LEU A 85 -29.85 -30.54 27.06
N ALA A 86 -29.81 -31.76 27.58
CA ALA A 86 -30.90 -32.74 27.56
C ALA A 86 -31.40 -33.09 28.98
N GLY A 87 -32.62 -33.64 29.07
CA GLY A 87 -33.27 -34.00 30.33
C GLY A 87 -32.77 -35.29 30.97
N GLY A 88 -31.47 -35.38 31.26
CA GLY A 88 -30.82 -36.50 31.95
C GLY A 88 -30.38 -37.64 31.01
N PRO A 89 -29.48 -38.54 31.47
CA PRO A 89 -28.72 -39.46 30.62
C PRO A 89 -29.54 -40.51 29.86
N ALA A 90 -30.82 -40.69 30.20
CA ALA A 90 -31.73 -41.64 29.55
C ALA A 90 -32.77 -40.99 28.61
N ARG A 91 -32.67 -39.68 28.33
CA ARG A 91 -33.65 -38.96 27.49
C ARG A 91 -32.98 -38.18 26.36
N THR A 92 -33.46 -38.42 25.14
CA THR A 92 -32.88 -37.91 23.88
C THR A 92 -33.45 -36.57 23.40
N SER A 93 -34.40 -35.97 24.11
CA SER A 93 -34.97 -34.67 23.76
C SER A 93 -34.16 -33.53 24.38
N ALA A 94 -33.51 -32.73 23.54
CA ALA A 94 -32.91 -31.47 23.94
C ALA A 94 -33.92 -30.50 24.56
N ILE A 95 -33.45 -29.72 25.51
CA ILE A 95 -34.17 -28.58 26.09
C ILE A 95 -33.67 -27.29 25.42
N CYS A 96 -32.38 -27.22 25.08
CA CYS A 96 -31.79 -26.20 24.22
C CYS A 96 -30.61 -26.79 23.43
N ARG A 97 -30.31 -26.18 22.28
CA ARG A 97 -29.19 -26.53 21.39
C ARG A 97 -28.48 -25.28 20.89
N THR A 98 -27.18 -25.38 20.69
CA THR A 98 -26.31 -24.34 20.09
C THR A 98 -25.08 -25.01 19.50
N THR A 99 -24.18 -24.22 18.94
CA THR A 99 -22.96 -24.70 18.28
C THR A 99 -21.72 -23.98 18.82
N LEU A 100 -20.56 -24.60 18.64
CA LEU A 100 -19.21 -24.05 18.83
C LEU A 100 -18.40 -24.24 17.52
N PRO A 101 -17.41 -23.39 17.22
CA PRO A 101 -16.64 -23.46 15.98
C PRO A 101 -15.68 -24.66 15.96
N GLU A 102 -15.13 -25.00 14.80
CA GLU A 102 -14.35 -26.23 14.61
C GLU A 102 -13.09 -26.30 15.49
N GLU A 103 -12.42 -25.16 15.75
CA GLU A 103 -11.16 -25.14 16.50
C GLU A 103 -11.30 -25.66 17.93
N VAL A 104 -12.51 -25.59 18.51
CA VAL A 104 -12.83 -26.11 19.84
C VAL A 104 -12.67 -27.63 19.93
N GLY A 105 -12.59 -28.34 18.79
CA GLY A 105 -12.29 -29.78 18.74
C GLY A 105 -10.81 -30.14 18.82
N GLN A 106 -9.91 -29.17 18.86
CA GLN A 106 -8.48 -29.43 19.03
C GLN A 106 -8.19 -30.00 20.42
N ASN A 107 -7.31 -30.99 20.50
CA ASN A 107 -7.04 -31.76 21.74
C ASN A 107 -6.52 -30.92 22.93
N PHE A 108 -6.12 -29.66 22.70
CA PHE A 108 -5.72 -28.74 23.76
C PHE A 108 -6.90 -27.96 24.38
N TYR A 109 -8.12 -28.01 23.83
CA TYR A 109 -9.28 -27.38 24.47
C TYR A 109 -9.88 -28.25 25.58
N THR A 110 -10.30 -27.58 26.65
CA THR A 110 -10.94 -28.17 27.84
C THR A 110 -12.21 -27.40 28.15
N PHE A 111 -13.23 -28.09 28.68
CA PHE A 111 -14.53 -27.50 28.99
C PHE A 111 -14.73 -27.34 30.48
N GLN A 112 -15.32 -26.22 30.89
CA GLN A 112 -15.69 -25.92 32.28
C GLN A 112 -17.13 -25.43 32.34
N ILE A 113 -17.92 -25.94 33.29
CA ILE A 113 -19.29 -25.50 33.54
C ILE A 113 -19.36 -24.77 34.89
N GLN A 114 -19.99 -23.61 34.89
CA GLN A 114 -20.35 -22.87 36.10
C GLN A 114 -21.87 -22.68 36.16
N THR A 115 -22.48 -22.85 37.33
CA THR A 115 -23.92 -22.58 37.52
C THR A 115 -24.17 -21.64 38.71
N ARG A 116 -25.12 -20.72 38.55
CA ARG A 116 -25.59 -19.79 39.57
C ARG A 116 -27.09 -19.63 39.51
N LYS A 117 -27.72 -19.52 40.67
CA LYS A 117 -29.13 -19.22 40.82
C LYS A 117 -29.31 -17.70 40.82
N LEU A 118 -30.08 -17.15 39.88
CA LEU A 118 -30.28 -15.69 39.76
C LEU A 118 -31.68 -15.23 40.21
N THR A 119 -32.68 -16.13 40.17
CA THR A 119 -34.04 -15.85 40.69
C THR A 119 -34.51 -17.01 41.58
N GLU A 120 -35.72 -16.94 42.14
CA GLU A 120 -36.23 -18.01 43.02
C GLU A 120 -36.32 -19.38 42.32
N HIS A 121 -36.47 -19.40 40.99
CA HIS A 121 -36.71 -20.61 40.20
C HIS A 121 -35.74 -20.78 39.01
N GLY A 122 -35.08 -19.70 38.57
CA GLY A 122 -34.21 -19.67 37.41
C GLY A 122 -32.71 -19.63 37.73
N TYR A 123 -31.95 -20.26 36.85
CA TYR A 123 -30.52 -20.53 36.95
C TYR A 123 -29.81 -20.12 35.66
N ALA A 124 -28.65 -19.47 35.79
CA ALA A 124 -27.73 -19.28 34.68
C ALA A 124 -26.65 -20.36 34.71
N LEU A 125 -26.38 -20.95 33.54
CA LEU A 125 -25.29 -21.87 33.27
C LEU A 125 -24.33 -21.19 32.30
N LEU A 126 -23.04 -21.15 32.64
CA LEU A 126 -21.97 -20.66 31.79
C LEU A 126 -21.06 -21.85 31.44
N LEU A 127 -20.98 -22.17 30.15
CA LEU A 127 -20.03 -23.13 29.58
C LEU A 127 -18.85 -22.35 29.01
N GLU A 128 -17.63 -22.75 29.34
CA GLU A 128 -16.38 -22.17 28.83
C GLU A 128 -15.54 -23.27 28.16
N ALA A 129 -15.09 -23.03 26.93
CA ALA A 129 -14.09 -23.82 26.23
C ALA A 129 -12.77 -23.03 26.23
N ARG A 130 -11.73 -23.58 26.86
CA ARG A 130 -10.45 -22.91 27.13
C ARG A 130 -9.27 -23.84 26.86
N ALA A 131 -8.18 -23.30 26.32
CA ALA A 131 -6.99 -24.10 26.11
C ALA A 131 -6.28 -24.49 27.42
N ASP A 132 -5.78 -25.72 27.47
CA ASP A 132 -4.80 -26.18 28.44
C ASP A 132 -3.46 -25.45 28.24
N HIS A 133 -2.94 -24.90 29.34
CA HIS A 133 -1.74 -24.07 29.35
C HIS A 133 -0.43 -24.85 29.16
N GLN A 134 -0.47 -26.19 29.10
CA GLN A 134 0.71 -27.02 28.86
C GLN A 134 0.83 -27.56 27.42
N SER A 135 -0.25 -27.50 26.63
CA SER A 135 -0.35 -28.18 25.33
C SER A 135 -0.89 -27.33 24.18
N GLY A 136 -1.44 -26.14 24.44
CA GLY A 136 -1.92 -25.21 23.42
C GLY A 136 -0.92 -24.12 23.00
N PRO A 137 -1.25 -23.31 21.96
CA PRO A 137 -0.48 -22.12 21.58
C PRO A 137 -0.49 -21.03 22.68
N LEU A 138 0.27 -19.95 22.47
CA LEU A 138 0.53 -18.95 23.53
C LEU A 138 -0.68 -18.09 23.96
N ASP A 139 -1.63 -17.79 23.05
CA ASP A 139 -2.87 -17.07 23.38
C ASP A 139 -4.07 -17.46 22.47
N PRO A 140 -4.57 -18.71 22.57
CA PRO A 140 -5.78 -19.15 21.86
C PRO A 140 -7.05 -18.50 22.44
N PRO A 141 -8.09 -18.27 21.60
CA PRO A 141 -9.36 -17.70 22.03
C PRO A 141 -10.10 -18.60 23.03
N VAL A 142 -10.78 -17.96 23.99
CA VAL A 142 -11.69 -18.61 24.94
C VAL A 142 -13.11 -18.41 24.45
N TYR A 143 -13.83 -19.51 24.21
CA TYR A 143 -15.23 -19.47 23.78
C TYR A 143 -16.16 -19.71 24.96
N GLN A 144 -17.23 -18.92 25.08
CA GLN A 144 -18.19 -19.01 26.17
C GLN A 144 -19.63 -19.07 25.66
N ILE A 145 -20.49 -19.80 26.37
CA ILE A 145 -21.93 -19.89 26.12
C ILE A 145 -22.68 -19.75 27.45
N ALA A 146 -23.53 -18.74 27.54
CA ALA A 146 -24.46 -18.55 28.65
C ALA A 146 -25.86 -19.07 28.28
N MET A 147 -26.41 -19.93 29.14
CA MET A 147 -27.75 -20.49 29.04
C MET A 147 -28.58 -20.08 30.26
N TRP A 148 -29.79 -19.59 30.04
CA TRP A 148 -30.80 -19.38 31.08
C TRP A 148 -31.71 -20.59 31.17
N ILE A 149 -31.86 -21.14 32.37
CA ILE A 149 -32.60 -22.37 32.66
C ILE A 149 -33.65 -22.06 33.72
N ASP A 150 -34.92 -22.30 33.44
CA ASP A 150 -36.03 -22.06 34.38
C ASP A 150 -36.93 -23.29 34.49
N ARG A 151 -37.72 -23.36 35.57
CA ARG A 151 -38.66 -24.46 35.82
C ARG A 151 -39.79 -24.42 34.80
N ALA A 152 -39.99 -25.53 34.09
CA ALA A 152 -41.09 -25.65 33.13
C ALA A 152 -42.00 -26.83 33.45
N ASN A 153 -43.25 -26.74 33.00
CA ASN A 153 -44.23 -27.82 33.08
C ASN A 153 -44.08 -28.76 31.86
N SER A 154 -42.83 -29.16 31.57
CA SER A 154 -42.42 -30.00 30.45
C SER A 154 -42.11 -31.43 30.92
N SER A 155 -41.99 -32.39 30.00
CA SER A 155 -41.57 -33.76 30.33
C SER A 155 -40.19 -33.81 31.01
N THR A 156 -39.30 -32.87 30.69
CA THR A 156 -37.97 -32.69 31.29
C THR A 156 -37.97 -31.89 32.60
N GLY A 157 -39.06 -31.16 32.89
CA GLY A 157 -39.21 -30.33 34.10
C GLY A 157 -38.48 -28.97 34.06
N TRP A 158 -37.85 -28.64 32.93
CA TRP A 158 -37.03 -27.45 32.72
C TRP A 158 -37.29 -26.86 31.32
N SER A 159 -37.10 -25.55 31.18
CA SER A 159 -36.93 -24.81 29.92
C SER A 159 -35.50 -24.24 29.86
N CYS A 160 -34.97 -24.01 28.66
CA CYS A 160 -33.66 -23.43 28.46
C CYS A 160 -33.64 -22.51 27.24
N GLY A 161 -32.95 -21.37 27.35
CA GLY A 161 -32.62 -20.50 26.22
C GLY A 161 -31.15 -20.11 26.28
N VAL A 162 -30.49 -20.01 25.12
CA VAL A 162 -29.13 -19.45 25.04
C VAL A 162 -29.27 -17.93 25.07
N VAL A 163 -28.67 -17.30 26.09
CA VAL A 163 -28.84 -15.87 26.37
C VAL A 163 -27.60 -15.04 26.07
N GLY A 164 -26.44 -15.68 25.90
CA GLY A 164 -25.23 -15.00 25.48
C GLY A 164 -24.18 -15.96 24.92
N ARG A 165 -23.30 -15.42 24.09
CA ARG A 165 -22.04 -16.06 23.69
C ARG A 165 -20.90 -15.07 23.92
N GLY A 166 -19.71 -15.59 24.16
CA GLY A 166 -18.49 -14.80 24.34
C GLY A 166 -17.32 -15.43 23.60
N GLU A 167 -16.39 -14.59 23.18
CA GLU A 167 -15.12 -14.94 22.53
C GLU A 167 -14.10 -13.87 22.89
N PHE A 168 -12.95 -14.28 23.43
CA PHE A 168 -11.87 -13.35 23.81
C PHE A 168 -10.50 -14.03 23.90
N THR A 169 -9.43 -13.29 23.64
CA THR A 169 -8.05 -13.69 23.97
C THR A 169 -7.57 -12.98 25.24
N ARG A 170 -6.40 -13.34 25.78
CA ARG A 170 -5.81 -12.57 26.90
C ARG A 170 -5.32 -11.19 26.47
N LEU A 171 -5.00 -11.01 25.18
CA LEU A 171 -4.48 -9.76 24.63
C LEU A 171 -5.58 -8.75 24.26
N ASP A 172 -6.72 -9.19 23.70
CA ASP A 172 -7.83 -8.29 23.33
C ASP A 172 -8.89 -8.10 24.43
N GLY A 173 -9.11 -9.11 25.28
CA GLY A 173 -10.17 -9.13 26.31
C GLY A 173 -11.61 -9.36 25.79
N GLY A 174 -11.81 -9.28 24.47
CA GLY A 174 -12.99 -9.62 23.67
C GLY A 174 -14.37 -9.42 24.29
N ALA A 175 -15.33 -10.26 23.89
CA ALA A 175 -16.64 -10.33 24.49
C ALA A 175 -16.63 -11.42 25.57
N SER A 176 -16.48 -11.05 26.84
CA SER A 176 -16.41 -12.00 27.96
C SER A 176 -17.66 -11.98 28.83
N LEU A 177 -18.12 -13.18 29.19
CA LEU A 177 -19.25 -13.43 30.08
C LEU A 177 -18.73 -13.89 31.44
N GLY A 178 -19.41 -13.51 32.52
CA GLY A 178 -19.02 -13.97 33.86
C GLY A 178 -20.02 -13.64 34.94
N PHE A 179 -19.90 -14.29 36.08
CA PHE A 179 -20.67 -13.97 37.27
C PHE A 179 -19.94 -12.91 38.11
N ARG A 180 -20.62 -11.81 38.44
CA ARG A 180 -20.10 -10.78 39.35
C ARG A 180 -21.11 -10.49 40.46
N GLU A 181 -20.61 -10.12 41.62
CA GLU A 181 -21.45 -9.50 42.65
C GLU A 181 -21.73 -8.05 42.26
N VAL A 182 -23.00 -7.71 42.11
CA VAL A 182 -23.48 -6.36 41.83
C VAL A 182 -24.28 -5.89 43.03
N ALA A 183 -24.09 -4.62 43.41
CA ALA A 183 -24.88 -3.95 44.44
C ALA A 183 -25.83 -2.94 43.76
N PRO A 184 -27.04 -3.35 43.34
CA PRO A 184 -28.09 -2.38 43.03
C PRO A 184 -28.46 -1.64 44.31
N ASP A 185 -28.83 -0.36 44.19
CA ASP A 185 -28.85 0.62 45.28
C ASP A 185 -29.28 0.11 46.66
N THR A 186 -28.38 0.30 47.63
CA THR A 186 -28.62 0.31 49.09
C THR A 186 -29.06 -0.98 49.82
N SER A 187 -29.26 -2.14 49.17
CA SER A 187 -29.41 -3.40 49.94
C SER A 187 -28.96 -4.69 49.24
N ALA A 188 -28.01 -5.39 49.89
CA ALA A 188 -27.47 -6.73 49.59
C ALA A 188 -26.78 -6.92 48.21
N THR A 189 -25.53 -7.38 48.24
CA THR A 189 -24.83 -7.84 47.03
C THR A 189 -25.54 -9.05 46.43
N THR A 190 -25.85 -8.98 45.15
CA THR A 190 -26.51 -10.06 44.41
C THR A 190 -25.60 -10.51 43.27
N THR A 191 -25.38 -11.82 43.13
CA THR A 191 -24.65 -12.34 41.97
C THR A 191 -25.49 -12.17 40.71
N ALA A 192 -24.96 -11.44 39.73
CA ALA A 192 -25.54 -11.29 38.40
C ALA A 192 -24.64 -11.92 37.33
N LEU A 193 -25.23 -12.32 36.21
CA LEU A 193 -24.49 -12.64 34.99
C LEU A 193 -24.24 -11.31 34.25
N VAL A 194 -22.98 -11.01 33.94
CA VAL A 194 -22.58 -9.81 33.20
C VAL A 194 -21.90 -10.18 31.88
N ARG A 195 -21.99 -9.26 30.92
CA ARG A 195 -21.22 -9.26 29.67
C ARG A 195 -20.30 -8.04 29.66
N ALA A 196 -19.02 -8.27 29.45
CA ALA A 196 -18.06 -7.27 29.04
C ALA A 196 -17.93 -7.36 27.52
N ASP A 197 -18.03 -6.24 26.81
CA ASP A 197 -17.98 -6.24 25.36
C ASP A 197 -16.82 -5.37 24.85
N GLY A 198 -15.75 -6.02 24.40
CA GLY A 198 -14.63 -5.37 23.73
C GLY A 198 -14.99 -4.75 22.37
N THR A 199 -16.18 -5.03 21.83
CA THR A 199 -16.70 -4.43 20.59
C THR A 199 -17.43 -3.11 20.80
N ARG A 200 -17.66 -2.66 22.06
CA ARG A 200 -17.72 -1.22 22.40
C ARG A 200 -16.34 -0.57 22.27
N GLY A 201 -15.69 -0.81 21.13
CA GLY A 201 -14.53 -0.08 20.69
C GLY A 201 -14.96 1.28 20.18
N THR A 202 -15.22 2.23 21.09
CA THR A 202 -14.90 3.66 20.90
C THR A 202 -15.04 4.45 22.18
N LYS A 203 -14.07 5.34 22.38
CA LYS A 203 -13.97 6.21 23.54
C LYS A 203 -14.97 7.34 23.44
N PHE A 204 -15.72 7.58 24.50
CA PHE A 204 -16.20 8.93 24.76
C PHE A 204 -14.97 9.82 25.03
N CYS A 205 -14.82 10.93 24.30
CA CYS A 205 -13.65 11.80 24.42
C CYS A 205 -13.57 12.35 25.85
N GLY A 206 -12.48 12.07 26.56
CA GLY A 206 -12.24 12.62 27.90
C GLY A 206 -12.61 11.72 29.09
N LEU A 207 -13.02 10.47 28.86
CA LEU A 207 -13.04 9.42 29.91
C LEU A 207 -11.71 8.64 29.96
N GLN A 208 -11.38 8.15 31.16
CA GLN A 208 -10.27 7.21 31.38
C GLN A 208 -10.62 5.80 30.90
N LYS A 209 -9.61 4.98 30.63
CA LYS A 209 -9.78 3.62 30.07
C LYS A 209 -10.58 2.69 30.99
N GLU A 210 -10.55 2.96 32.29
CA GLU A 210 -11.28 2.24 33.34
C GLU A 210 -12.75 2.68 33.43
N GLU A 211 -13.07 3.92 33.04
CA GLU A 211 -14.43 4.50 33.00
C GLU A 211 -15.19 4.14 31.71
N ASP A 212 -14.44 3.85 30.63
CA ASP A 212 -14.93 3.56 29.26
C ASP A 212 -15.36 2.09 29.06
N ARG A 213 -15.02 1.19 30.01
CA ARG A 213 -15.27 -0.26 29.91
C ARG A 213 -16.67 -0.67 30.39
N GLY A 214 -17.70 -0.08 29.81
CA GLY A 214 -19.10 -0.38 30.12
C GLY A 214 -19.41 -1.89 30.12
N PHE A 215 -20.14 -2.34 31.15
CA PHE A 215 -20.59 -3.73 31.28
C PHE A 215 -22.11 -3.79 31.19
N GLU A 216 -22.64 -4.81 30.55
CA GLU A 216 -24.08 -5.09 30.57
C GLU A 216 -24.41 -6.16 31.63
N ILE A 217 -25.59 -6.03 32.23
CA ILE A 217 -26.13 -6.95 33.22
C ILE A 217 -27.27 -7.74 32.58
N PHE A 218 -27.32 -9.06 32.76
CA PHE A 218 -28.44 -9.87 32.30
C PHE A 218 -29.67 -9.64 33.19
N ASP A 219 -30.77 -9.15 32.62
CA ASP A 219 -32.08 -9.02 33.27
C ASP A 219 -32.90 -10.31 33.05
N PRO A 220 -33.13 -11.14 34.08
CA PRO A 220 -33.91 -12.38 33.94
C PRO A 220 -35.39 -12.16 33.65
N GLY A 221 -35.94 -10.97 33.94
CA GLY A 221 -37.34 -10.61 33.66
C GLY A 221 -37.56 -10.21 32.20
N GLN A 222 -36.56 -9.63 31.55
CA GLN A 222 -36.58 -9.28 30.12
C GLN A 222 -35.93 -10.35 29.22
N GLY A 223 -35.11 -11.24 29.78
CA GLY A 223 -34.39 -12.27 29.02
C GLY A 223 -33.27 -11.73 28.12
N ARG A 224 -32.76 -10.52 28.40
CA ARG A 224 -31.70 -9.84 27.63
C ARG A 224 -30.68 -9.18 28.55
N PHE A 225 -29.55 -8.80 27.97
CA PHE A 225 -28.58 -7.89 28.60
C PHE A 225 -29.07 -6.44 28.51
N VAL A 226 -28.79 -5.65 29.55
CA VAL A 226 -29.08 -4.20 29.65
C VAL A 226 -27.83 -3.45 30.13
N ALA A 227 -27.65 -2.20 29.71
CA ALA A 227 -26.47 -1.40 30.05
C ALA A 227 -26.36 -1.15 31.57
N GLY A 228 -25.14 -1.23 32.11
CA GLY A 228 -24.82 -1.01 33.53
C GLY A 228 -23.84 0.15 33.75
N ASP A 229 -23.89 1.17 32.87
CA ASP A 229 -22.94 2.28 32.84
C ASP A 229 -23.13 3.24 34.04
N ARG A 230 -22.02 3.67 34.65
CA ARG A 230 -21.99 4.48 35.89
C ARG A 230 -21.80 5.97 35.59
N ILE A 231 -22.87 6.62 35.13
CA ILE A 231 -22.91 8.05 34.76
C ILE A 231 -22.50 8.97 35.95
N ASP A 232 -22.76 8.55 37.19
CA ASP A 232 -22.39 9.26 38.41
C ASP A 232 -20.86 9.44 38.60
N LEU A 233 -20.04 8.56 38.01
CA LEU A 233 -18.59 8.72 38.02
C LEU A 233 -18.13 9.70 36.92
N GLN A 234 -18.79 9.68 35.76
CA GLN A 234 -18.43 10.48 34.59
C GLN A 234 -18.68 11.99 34.78
N LEU A 235 -19.61 12.35 35.67
CA LEU A 235 -19.94 13.74 36.03
C LEU A 235 -18.99 14.38 37.05
N GLN A 236 -18.10 13.61 37.69
CA GLN A 236 -17.14 14.16 38.64
C GLN A 236 -16.14 15.06 37.88
N GLU A 237 -15.97 16.30 38.35
CA GLU A 237 -15.12 17.35 37.75
C GLU A 237 -15.67 18.03 36.46
N ALA A 238 -16.89 17.74 36.01
CA ALA A 238 -17.49 18.41 34.85
C ALA A 238 -17.82 19.89 35.13
N ILE A 239 -17.37 20.80 34.26
CA ILE A 239 -17.65 22.24 34.32
C ILE A 239 -19.09 22.51 33.88
N VAL A 240 -19.89 23.20 34.70
CA VAL A 240 -21.28 23.53 34.35
C VAL A 240 -21.32 24.70 33.36
N LEU A 241 -21.99 24.49 32.23
CA LEU A 241 -22.30 25.50 31.23
C LEU A 241 -23.82 25.53 30.98
N GLN A 242 -24.32 26.66 30.49
CA GLN A 242 -25.71 26.82 30.08
C GLN A 242 -25.74 27.28 28.63
N ALA A 243 -26.57 26.63 27.81
CA ALA A 243 -26.82 27.07 26.45
C ALA A 243 -27.75 28.30 26.42
N SER A 244 -27.64 29.13 25.39
CA SER A 244 -28.47 30.33 25.22
C SER A 244 -28.92 30.50 23.77
N LEU A 245 -29.91 31.36 23.53
CA LEU A 245 -30.17 31.85 22.18
C LEU A 245 -29.00 32.76 21.74
N PRO A 246 -28.46 32.60 20.53
CA PRO A 246 -27.37 33.44 20.03
C PRO A 246 -27.84 34.88 19.78
N GLU A 247 -26.91 35.84 19.88
CA GLU A 247 -27.21 37.27 19.60
C GLU A 247 -27.49 37.53 18.11
N GLN A 248 -27.02 36.65 17.22
CA GLN A 248 -27.25 36.68 15.77
C GLN A 248 -27.73 35.30 15.32
N THR A 249 -28.63 35.26 14.34
CA THR A 249 -29.15 34.01 13.77
C THR A 249 -28.01 33.16 13.21
N PHE A 250 -28.00 31.85 13.49
CA PHE A 250 -26.96 30.98 12.98
C PHE A 250 -27.03 30.82 11.46
N HIS A 251 -25.97 31.26 10.78
CA HIS A 251 -25.71 30.92 9.38
C HIS A 251 -24.91 29.61 9.29
N ALA A 252 -24.93 28.97 8.11
CA ALA A 252 -24.07 27.82 7.85
C ALA A 252 -22.59 28.26 7.89
N PRO A 253 -21.68 27.50 8.52
CA PRO A 253 -20.27 27.86 8.56
C PRO A 253 -19.67 27.94 7.15
N LEU A 254 -19.01 29.07 6.88
CA LEU A 254 -18.26 29.33 5.66
C LEU A 254 -16.99 28.49 5.57
N THR A 255 -16.53 27.99 6.72
CA THR A 255 -15.39 27.10 6.87
C THR A 255 -15.74 25.63 6.57
N THR A 256 -14.74 24.85 6.18
CA THR A 256 -14.89 23.40 5.95
C THR A 256 -13.81 22.60 6.66
N ASN A 257 -14.06 21.30 6.86
CA ASN A 257 -13.10 20.35 7.43
C ASN A 257 -12.62 20.67 8.86
N ILE A 258 -13.42 21.42 9.65
CA ILE A 258 -13.14 21.66 11.08
C ILE A 258 -13.41 20.40 11.91
N PHE A 259 -14.48 19.67 11.59
CA PHE A 259 -14.86 18.44 12.28
C PHE A 259 -15.54 17.45 11.32
N SER A 260 -15.59 16.18 11.71
CA SER A 260 -16.44 15.17 11.11
C SER A 260 -17.00 14.29 12.20
N TRP A 261 -18.33 14.19 12.29
CA TRP A 261 -18.96 13.16 13.11
C TRP A 261 -18.63 11.78 12.53
N ALA A 262 -18.01 10.96 13.38
CA ALA A 262 -17.50 9.66 13.00
C ALA A 262 -18.41 8.54 13.52
N LEU A 263 -18.97 8.73 14.72
CA LEU A 263 -19.52 7.66 15.55
C LEU A 263 -20.72 8.14 16.38
N ALA A 264 -21.63 7.22 16.64
CA ALA A 264 -22.78 7.32 17.53
C ALA A 264 -22.99 5.94 18.19
N SER A 265 -23.33 5.92 19.48
CA SER A 265 -23.64 4.68 20.21
C SER A 265 -24.84 3.93 19.62
N SER A 266 -25.78 4.64 18.97
CA SER A 266 -26.92 4.07 18.25
C SER A 266 -27.46 5.05 17.18
N ASP A 267 -28.28 4.57 16.23
CA ASP A 267 -29.17 5.42 15.39
C ASP A 267 -30.40 4.59 14.94
N VAL A 268 -31.62 5.08 15.19
CA VAL A 268 -32.88 4.36 14.82
C VAL A 268 -32.99 4.08 13.32
N ARG A 269 -32.31 4.86 12.47
CA ARG A 269 -32.43 4.81 11.01
C ARG A 269 -31.54 3.76 10.35
N GLY A 270 -30.67 3.10 11.12
CA GLY A 270 -29.83 2.00 10.64
C GLY A 270 -29.55 0.98 11.76
N ALA A 271 -29.95 -0.28 11.56
CA ALA A 271 -29.79 -1.30 12.59
C ALA A 271 -28.30 -1.58 12.90
N PRO A 272 -27.87 -1.54 14.17
CA PRO A 272 -26.54 -2.02 14.56
C PRO A 272 -26.50 -3.55 14.42
N ILE A 273 -25.95 -4.03 13.31
CA ILE A 273 -25.67 -5.45 13.11
C ILE A 273 -24.50 -5.80 14.05
N GLY A 274 -24.81 -6.42 15.19
CA GLY A 274 -23.79 -6.90 16.14
C GLY A 274 -23.18 -5.83 17.04
N GLY A 275 -23.90 -4.74 17.37
CA GLY A 275 -23.48 -3.80 18.42
C GLY A 275 -22.44 -2.75 18.04
N LEU A 276 -22.05 -2.67 16.75
CA LEU A 276 -21.10 -1.67 16.26
C LEU A 276 -21.71 -0.25 16.22
N PRO A 277 -20.97 0.80 16.62
CA PRO A 277 -21.38 2.21 16.49
C PRO A 277 -21.76 2.60 15.06
N ALA A 278 -22.81 3.41 14.91
CA ALA A 278 -23.24 3.96 13.62
C ALA A 278 -22.56 5.31 13.32
N ARG A 279 -22.47 5.72 12.05
CA ARG A 279 -22.00 7.08 11.70
C ARG A 279 -23.19 8.05 11.62
N PRO A 280 -23.27 9.10 12.46
CA PRO A 280 -24.41 10.02 12.45
C PRO A 280 -24.22 11.09 11.36
N ILE A 281 -24.49 10.71 10.11
CA ILE A 281 -24.28 11.55 8.91
C ILE A 281 -25.08 12.87 8.95
N SER A 282 -26.14 12.90 9.76
CA SER A 282 -27.04 14.05 9.96
C SER A 282 -26.52 15.18 10.85
N LEU A 283 -25.39 15.01 11.54
CA LEU A 283 -24.86 16.07 12.39
C LEU A 283 -23.79 16.86 11.63
N GLY A 284 -23.84 18.19 11.70
CA GLY A 284 -22.92 19.08 10.97
C GLY A 284 -23.22 19.26 9.48
N ASP A 285 -24.36 18.79 8.98
CA ASP A 285 -24.77 18.95 7.58
C ASP A 285 -25.48 20.29 7.30
N THR A 286 -25.83 21.05 8.34
CA THR A 286 -26.60 22.30 8.33
C THR A 286 -28.05 22.19 7.87
N ASP A 287 -28.59 20.97 7.70
CA ASP A 287 -29.96 20.71 7.26
C ASP A 287 -30.83 20.18 8.41
N LEU A 288 -31.65 21.07 8.98
CA LEU A 288 -32.60 20.75 10.04
C LEU A 288 -33.70 19.74 9.63
N GLN A 289 -33.81 19.40 8.34
CA GLN A 289 -34.66 18.30 7.85
C GLN A 289 -34.07 16.92 8.15
N THR A 290 -32.80 16.83 8.53
CA THR A 290 -32.16 15.61 9.02
C THR A 290 -31.92 15.70 10.54
N ALA A 291 -31.77 14.56 11.21
CA ALA A 291 -31.49 14.50 12.65
C ALA A 291 -30.90 13.15 13.02
N TRP A 292 -29.90 13.12 13.90
CA TRP A 292 -29.54 11.92 14.64
C TRP A 292 -30.66 11.58 15.63
N ILE A 293 -31.01 10.30 15.75
CA ILE A 293 -32.08 9.80 16.61
C ILE A 293 -31.54 8.59 17.38
N GLU A 294 -31.46 8.70 18.71
CA GLU A 294 -30.97 7.63 19.58
C GLU A 294 -31.85 6.36 19.49
N GLY A 295 -31.24 5.19 19.65
CA GLY A 295 -31.86 3.88 19.40
C GLY A 295 -32.28 3.06 20.63
N SER A 296 -32.13 3.58 21.86
CA SER A 296 -32.61 2.90 23.07
C SER A 296 -34.13 2.94 23.18
N GLY A 297 -34.76 4.05 22.82
CA GLY A 297 -36.19 4.28 22.99
C GLY A 297 -36.63 4.55 24.43
N ASP A 298 -35.68 4.77 25.35
CA ASP A 298 -35.90 4.98 26.78
C ASP A 298 -35.31 6.32 27.27
N GLY A 299 -35.39 7.37 26.44
CA GLY A 299 -34.92 8.72 26.78
C GLY A 299 -33.44 8.98 26.51
N GLY A 300 -32.71 7.98 26.00
CA GLY A 300 -31.34 8.12 25.50
C GLY A 300 -30.27 8.42 26.54
N GLU A 301 -30.54 8.29 27.84
CA GLU A 301 -29.55 8.55 28.89
C GLU A 301 -28.31 7.63 28.73
N GLY A 302 -27.13 8.23 28.62
CA GLY A 302 -25.87 7.53 28.33
C GLY A 302 -25.55 7.35 26.83
N GLU A 303 -26.50 7.57 25.92
CA GLU A 303 -26.26 7.56 24.48
C GLU A 303 -25.45 8.79 24.05
N TYR A 304 -24.51 8.61 23.13
CA TYR A 304 -23.54 9.64 22.74
C TYR A 304 -23.16 9.62 21.26
N VAL A 305 -22.62 10.76 20.80
CA VAL A 305 -22.00 10.94 19.50
C VAL A 305 -20.57 11.44 19.66
N SER A 306 -19.67 11.09 18.74
CA SER A 306 -18.25 11.50 18.75
C SER A 306 -17.76 11.99 17.38
N ALA A 307 -17.12 13.15 17.38
CA ALA A 307 -16.49 13.78 16.22
C ALA A 307 -14.97 13.76 16.32
N THR A 308 -14.32 13.54 15.17
CA THR A 308 -12.92 13.95 14.99
C THR A 308 -12.87 15.44 14.70
N VAL A 309 -11.91 16.14 15.30
CA VAL A 309 -11.79 17.60 15.26
C VAL A 309 -10.39 18.01 14.81
N THR A 310 -10.28 19.07 14.03
CA THR A 310 -8.98 19.62 13.63
C THR A 310 -8.34 20.38 14.79
N THR A 311 -7.04 20.19 15.00
CA THR A 311 -6.26 20.98 15.95
C THR A 311 -5.61 22.21 15.32
N ALA A 312 -5.95 22.53 14.06
CA ALA A 312 -5.43 23.69 13.34
C ALA A 312 -6.04 25.03 13.81
N VAL A 313 -7.27 25.02 14.34
CA VAL A 313 -7.94 26.17 14.94
C VAL A 313 -8.55 25.78 16.28
N PRO A 314 -8.56 26.65 17.29
CA PRO A 314 -9.24 26.37 18.54
C PRO A 314 -10.76 26.53 18.40
N ILE A 315 -11.51 25.67 19.08
CA ILE A 315 -12.96 25.63 19.12
C ILE A 315 -13.45 26.61 20.19
N ARG A 316 -14.29 27.56 19.79
CA ARG A 316 -14.93 28.57 20.65
C ARG A 316 -16.18 28.02 21.34
N GLY A 317 -16.88 27.07 20.72
CA GLY A 317 -18.13 26.54 21.25
C GLY A 317 -18.88 25.59 20.30
N LEU A 318 -20.18 25.40 20.59
CA LEU A 318 -21.10 24.52 19.88
C LEU A 318 -22.38 25.25 19.49
N ARG A 319 -22.91 24.94 18.31
CA ARG A 319 -24.31 25.16 17.91
C ARG A 319 -25.07 23.86 18.13
N ILE A 320 -26.21 23.91 18.80
CA ILE A 320 -27.05 22.74 19.11
C ILE A 320 -28.49 23.02 18.68
N PHE A 321 -29.08 22.16 17.84
CA PHE A 321 -30.52 22.16 17.59
C PHE A 321 -31.15 20.90 18.22
N PRO A 322 -31.70 20.99 19.45
CA PRO A 322 -32.35 19.88 20.10
C PRO A 322 -33.68 19.51 19.40
N GLY A 323 -34.04 18.23 19.38
CA GLY A 323 -35.23 17.74 18.67
C GLY A 323 -35.03 17.61 17.17
N HIS A 324 -36.12 17.30 16.45
CA HIS A 324 -36.13 17.14 14.99
C HIS A 324 -36.74 18.37 14.29
N GLY A 325 -35.91 19.18 13.63
CA GLY A 325 -36.23 20.48 13.05
C GLY A 325 -37.00 20.46 11.72
N ARG A 326 -37.47 19.29 11.28
CA ARG A 326 -38.18 19.11 10.01
C ARG A 326 -39.46 19.93 9.92
N SER A 327 -40.24 19.94 11.00
CA SER A 327 -41.43 20.77 11.18
C SER A 327 -41.70 20.97 12.67
N ALA A 328 -42.56 21.93 13.02
CA ALA A 328 -43.04 22.11 14.39
C ALA A 328 -43.62 20.82 15.00
N GLU A 329 -44.38 20.07 14.21
CA GLU A 329 -44.95 18.77 14.60
C GLU A 329 -43.87 17.73 14.89
N HIS A 330 -42.80 17.64 14.08
CA HIS A 330 -41.70 16.72 14.34
C HIS A 330 -40.94 17.12 15.61
N TYR A 331 -40.68 18.42 15.82
CA TYR A 331 -40.03 18.93 17.02
C TYR A 331 -40.79 18.58 18.31
N GLU A 332 -42.12 18.65 18.28
CA GLU A 332 -42.96 18.25 19.41
C GLU A 332 -43.05 16.73 19.59
N SER A 333 -42.91 15.95 18.51
CA SER A 333 -43.15 14.50 18.51
C SER A 333 -42.04 13.67 19.17
N TYR A 334 -40.78 14.05 18.97
CA TYR A 334 -39.61 13.35 19.51
C TYR A 334 -39.25 13.86 20.90
N ALA A 335 -38.50 13.05 21.67
CA ALA A 335 -37.86 13.53 22.87
C ALA A 335 -36.72 14.51 22.53
N ARG A 336 -36.40 15.40 23.47
CA ARG A 336 -35.40 16.46 23.31
C ARG A 336 -34.41 16.39 24.46
N PRO A 337 -33.09 16.54 24.24
CA PRO A 337 -32.16 16.60 25.36
C PRO A 337 -32.41 17.87 26.18
N THR A 338 -32.29 17.76 27.50
CA THR A 338 -32.33 18.89 28.44
C THR A 338 -30.98 19.09 29.12
N GLU A 339 -30.18 18.03 29.24
CA GLU A 339 -28.78 18.11 29.64
C GLU A 339 -27.88 17.21 28.78
N LEU A 340 -26.68 17.71 28.47
CA LEU A 340 -25.64 16.99 27.74
C LEU A 340 -24.32 17.01 28.52
N LEU A 341 -23.54 15.94 28.42
CA LEU A 341 -22.12 15.93 28.79
C LEU A 341 -21.28 16.07 27.52
N ILE A 342 -20.56 17.18 27.39
CA ILE A 342 -19.56 17.38 26.34
C ILE A 342 -18.20 16.95 26.88
N GLY A 343 -17.47 16.11 26.16
CA GLY A 343 -16.14 15.65 26.53
C GLY A 343 -15.11 15.91 25.45
N LEU A 344 -13.88 16.26 25.85
CA LEU A 344 -12.77 16.63 24.97
C LEU A 344 -11.59 15.66 25.04
N SER A 345 -10.75 15.66 24.01
CA SER A 345 -9.54 14.81 23.89
C SER A 345 -8.53 14.89 25.05
N ASP A 346 -8.56 15.95 25.85
CA ASP A 346 -7.63 16.23 26.96
C ASP A 346 -8.17 15.87 28.36
N GLY A 347 -9.42 15.39 28.44
CA GLY A 347 -10.09 15.08 29.71
C GLY A 347 -11.02 16.18 30.22
N LEU A 348 -11.05 17.36 29.58
CA LEU A 348 -12.02 18.40 29.92
C LEU A 348 -13.45 17.93 29.61
N ARG A 349 -14.35 18.18 30.56
CA ARG A 349 -15.76 17.77 30.52
C ARG A 349 -16.64 18.97 30.87
N PHE A 350 -17.71 19.17 30.13
CA PHE A 350 -18.70 20.23 30.36
C PHE A 350 -20.09 19.64 30.48
N ARG A 351 -20.77 19.88 31.61
CA ARG A 351 -22.20 19.58 31.78
C ARG A 351 -23.00 20.77 31.26
N VAL A 352 -23.64 20.61 30.11
CA VAL A 352 -24.40 21.66 29.41
C VAL A 352 -25.88 21.50 29.70
N THR A 353 -26.50 22.48 30.36
CA THR A 353 -27.96 22.57 30.48
C THR A 353 -28.56 23.31 29.29
N LEU A 354 -29.57 22.73 28.65
CA LEU A 354 -30.31 23.33 27.55
C LEU A 354 -31.59 24.00 28.10
N PRO A 355 -31.80 25.31 27.89
CA PRO A 355 -32.98 26.02 28.42
C PRO A 355 -34.24 25.66 27.65
N ASP A 356 -35.38 25.66 28.35
CA ASP A 356 -36.69 25.69 27.71
C ASP A 356 -36.89 27.05 27.01
N VAL A 357 -37.08 27.01 25.69
CA VAL A 357 -37.24 28.17 24.82
C VAL A 357 -38.42 27.95 23.88
N SER A 358 -39.19 29.01 23.60
CA SER A 358 -40.31 28.91 22.66
C SER A 358 -39.84 28.43 21.30
N GLN A 359 -40.53 27.43 20.74
CA GLN A 359 -40.21 26.82 19.44
C GLN A 359 -39.98 27.86 18.34
N SER A 360 -40.80 28.91 18.25
CA SER A 360 -40.63 29.98 17.26
C SER A 360 -39.27 30.67 17.36
N ALA A 361 -38.81 31.01 18.57
CA ALA A 361 -37.51 31.65 18.79
C ALA A 361 -36.34 30.70 18.50
N LEU A 362 -36.48 29.40 18.79
CA LEU A 362 -35.45 28.41 18.47
C LEU A 362 -35.28 28.22 16.95
N PHE A 363 -36.39 28.15 16.22
CA PHE A 363 -36.38 28.06 14.75
C PHE A 363 -35.89 29.36 14.09
N GLU A 364 -36.25 30.53 14.62
CA GLU A 364 -35.77 31.83 14.13
C GLU A 364 -34.27 32.02 14.37
N ALA A 365 -33.76 31.65 15.55
CA ALA A 365 -32.33 31.69 15.86
C ALA A 365 -31.51 30.60 15.13
N GLY A 366 -32.16 29.54 14.65
CA GLY A 366 -31.51 28.38 14.02
C GLY A 366 -30.81 27.43 15.01
N GLY A 367 -31.14 27.50 16.30
CA GLY A 367 -30.55 26.67 17.36
C GLY A 367 -30.07 27.45 18.58
N LEU A 368 -29.53 26.71 19.55
CA LEU A 368 -28.89 27.22 20.75
C LEU A 368 -27.36 27.32 20.56
N SER A 369 -26.74 28.24 21.28
CA SER A 369 -25.30 28.42 21.38
C SER A 369 -24.77 27.96 22.74
N VAL A 370 -23.63 27.28 22.74
CA VAL A 370 -22.81 27.01 23.93
C VAL A 370 -21.43 27.58 23.67
N THR A 371 -20.99 28.53 24.49
CA THR A 371 -19.65 29.12 24.40
C THR A 371 -18.77 28.52 25.50
N PHE A 372 -17.57 28.04 25.15
CA PHE A 372 -16.60 27.58 26.14
C PHE A 372 -15.95 28.78 26.86
N PRO A 373 -15.51 28.62 28.13
CA PRO A 373 -14.90 29.72 28.89
C PRO A 373 -13.66 30.31 28.21
N GLU A 374 -12.87 29.45 27.56
CA GLU A 374 -11.74 29.81 26.70
C GLU A 374 -11.77 28.93 25.44
N PRO A 375 -11.24 29.38 24.28
CA PRO A 375 -11.15 28.56 23.08
C PRO A 375 -10.22 27.34 23.27
N VAL A 376 -10.70 26.14 22.97
CA VAL A 376 -10.01 24.87 23.26
C VAL A 376 -9.40 24.24 22.01
N TYR A 377 -8.20 23.68 22.14
CA TYR A 377 -7.62 22.81 21.10
C TYR A 377 -7.96 21.35 21.40
N THR A 378 -8.71 20.70 20.53
CA THR A 378 -9.09 19.30 20.70
C THR A 378 -9.03 18.53 19.39
N SER A 379 -8.73 17.23 19.47
CA SER A 379 -8.80 16.30 18.32
C SER A 379 -10.05 15.41 18.32
N CYS A 380 -10.83 15.45 19.41
CA CYS A 380 -11.93 14.53 19.70
C CYS A 380 -12.95 15.28 20.55
N LEU A 381 -14.19 15.43 20.07
CA LEU A 381 -15.29 15.96 20.88
C LEU A 381 -16.44 14.95 20.90
N SER A 382 -16.91 14.61 22.10
CA SER A 382 -18.12 13.79 22.31
C SER A 382 -19.23 14.61 22.94
N ALA A 383 -20.48 14.22 22.67
CA ALA A 383 -21.67 14.70 23.35
C ALA A 383 -22.55 13.52 23.75
N MET A 384 -22.80 13.35 25.05
CA MET A 384 -23.64 12.33 25.65
C MET A 384 -24.91 12.96 26.21
N ILE A 385 -26.05 12.28 26.09
CA ILE A 385 -27.31 12.70 26.70
C ILE A 385 -27.29 12.31 28.18
N LEU A 386 -27.47 13.31 29.06
CA LEU A 386 -27.60 13.10 30.52
C LEU A 386 -29.06 13.12 30.98
N ALA A 387 -29.89 13.92 30.31
CA ALA A 387 -31.32 14.01 30.59
C ALA A 387 -32.07 14.46 29.33
N SER A 388 -33.33 14.03 29.22
CA SER A 388 -34.21 14.42 28.12
C SER A 388 -35.64 14.67 28.61
N GLU A 389 -36.39 15.47 27.85
CA GLU A 389 -37.83 15.63 28.00
C GLU A 389 -38.55 14.79 26.92
N PRO A 390 -39.52 13.92 27.28
CA PRO A 390 -40.29 13.16 26.32
C PRO A 390 -41.10 14.04 25.35
N GLY A 391 -41.27 13.56 24.12
CA GLY A 391 -42.12 14.21 23.12
C GLY A 391 -43.61 14.12 23.48
N ALA A 392 -44.45 14.93 22.83
CA ALA A 392 -45.90 14.90 23.01
C ALA A 392 -46.50 13.52 22.69
N MET A 393 -45.88 12.77 21.75
CA MET A 393 -46.25 11.39 21.43
C MET A 393 -45.96 10.37 22.55
N ALA A 394 -45.18 10.71 23.59
CA ALA A 394 -44.93 9.81 24.73
C ALA A 394 -46.19 9.49 25.55
N ARG A 395 -47.32 10.16 25.28
CA ARG A 395 -48.64 9.88 25.88
C ARG A 395 -49.55 8.98 25.01
N ALA A 396 -49.05 8.49 23.87
CA ALA A 396 -49.76 7.64 22.91
C ALA A 396 -49.73 6.13 23.27
N PRO A 397 -50.36 5.23 22.48
CA PRO A 397 -50.23 3.78 22.67
C PRO A 397 -48.78 3.28 22.63
N GLU A 398 -48.52 2.16 23.33
CA GLU A 398 -47.16 1.65 23.58
C GLU A 398 -46.31 1.39 22.31
N ALA A 399 -46.94 0.94 21.22
CA ALA A 399 -46.25 0.71 19.95
C ALA A 399 -45.76 2.01 19.27
N GLU A 400 -46.40 3.15 19.55
CA GLU A 400 -46.00 4.46 19.02
C GLU A 400 -45.00 5.15 19.97
N ARG A 401 -45.17 4.97 21.29
CA ARG A 401 -44.19 5.43 22.30
C ARG A 401 -42.81 4.84 22.07
N ARG A 402 -42.72 3.53 21.84
CA ARG A 402 -41.46 2.81 21.50
C ARG A 402 -40.88 3.17 20.12
N ARG A 403 -41.56 3.96 19.30
CA ARG A 403 -41.13 4.30 17.93
C ARG A 403 -40.56 5.71 17.80
N LEU A 404 -41.13 6.69 18.54
CA LEU A 404 -40.84 8.11 18.35
C LEU A 404 -40.82 8.91 19.67
N GLY A 405 -41.83 8.71 20.53
CA GLY A 405 -42.11 9.64 21.65
C GLY A 405 -41.04 9.71 22.74
N ASN A 406 -40.32 8.61 22.96
CA ASN A 406 -39.22 8.54 23.93
C ASN A 406 -37.83 8.70 23.29
N SER A 407 -37.72 8.72 21.96
CA SER A 407 -36.42 8.78 21.29
C SER A 407 -35.94 10.20 21.11
N VAL A 408 -34.75 10.46 21.64
CA VAL A 408 -34.10 11.77 21.58
C VAL A 408 -33.58 12.04 20.19
N ALA A 409 -34.02 13.15 19.60
CA ALA A 409 -33.50 13.65 18.34
C ALA A 409 -32.58 14.87 18.55
N ILE A 410 -31.54 14.97 17.71
CA ILE A 410 -30.69 16.18 17.59
C ILE A 410 -30.52 16.46 16.09
N SER A 411 -30.96 17.62 15.63
CA SER A 411 -30.89 18.00 14.20
C SER A 411 -29.57 18.64 13.81
N GLU A 412 -28.92 19.32 14.75
CA GLU A 412 -27.63 19.98 14.48
C GLU A 412 -26.76 19.93 15.74
N LEU A 413 -25.49 19.61 15.53
CA LEU A 413 -24.43 19.65 16.53
C LEU A 413 -23.14 20.06 15.81
N SER A 414 -22.97 21.37 15.62
CA SER A 414 -21.88 21.95 14.85
C SER A 414 -20.87 22.66 15.75
N LEU A 415 -19.58 22.52 15.46
CA LEU A 415 -18.55 23.27 16.18
C LEU A 415 -18.42 24.68 15.63
N THR A 416 -18.16 25.65 16.51
CA THR A 416 -17.76 27.01 16.15
C THR A 416 -16.31 27.24 16.56
N SER A 417 -15.50 27.81 15.68
CA SER A 417 -14.08 28.06 15.88
C SER A 417 -13.78 29.55 16.09
N THR A 418 -12.52 29.89 16.34
CA THR A 418 -12.11 31.31 16.43
C THR A 418 -12.06 32.04 15.09
N VAL A 419 -11.97 31.31 13.96
CA VAL A 419 -11.87 31.88 12.61
C VAL A 419 -13.22 32.08 11.93
N ASP A 420 -14.30 31.51 12.47
CA ASP A 420 -15.66 31.73 11.96
C ASP A 420 -16.11 33.17 12.24
N ALA A 421 -16.50 33.89 11.19
CA ALA A 421 -16.97 35.27 11.23
C ALA A 421 -18.23 35.45 10.35
N PRO A 422 -18.99 36.55 10.50
CA PRO A 422 -20.26 36.74 9.78
C PRO A 422 -20.14 36.97 8.27
N THR A 423 -18.93 37.23 7.75
CA THR A 423 -18.69 37.54 6.33
C THR A 423 -17.57 36.68 5.75
N GLU A 424 -17.63 36.45 4.44
CA GLU A 424 -16.59 35.72 3.69
C GLU A 424 -15.23 36.40 3.77
N ASP A 425 -15.19 37.73 3.56
CA ASP A 425 -13.96 38.52 3.63
C ASP A 425 -13.29 38.47 5.01
N GLU A 426 -14.07 38.57 6.09
CA GLU A 426 -13.51 38.50 7.44
C GLU A 426 -13.05 37.08 7.80
N THR A 427 -13.83 36.05 7.43
CA THR A 427 -13.45 34.65 7.63
C THR A 427 -12.16 34.31 6.87
N ALA A 428 -12.07 34.73 5.60
CA ALA A 428 -10.87 34.57 4.78
C ALA A 428 -9.66 35.30 5.39
N ARG A 429 -9.84 36.56 5.84
CA ARG A 429 -8.78 37.33 6.50
C ARG A 429 -8.25 36.62 7.76
N LEU A 430 -9.13 36.15 8.63
CA LEU A 430 -8.74 35.45 9.87
C LEU A 430 -7.95 34.16 9.57
N ILE A 431 -8.38 33.37 8.58
CA ILE A 431 -7.66 32.14 8.20
C ILE A 431 -6.31 32.47 7.57
N VAL A 432 -6.22 33.49 6.71
CA VAL A 432 -4.94 33.94 6.12
C VAL A 432 -3.98 34.45 7.19
N GLU A 433 -4.46 35.17 8.21
CA GLU A 433 -3.65 35.58 9.36
C GLU A 433 -3.08 34.39 10.14
N GLU A 434 -3.87 33.34 10.38
CA GLU A 434 -3.38 32.13 11.04
C GLU A 434 -2.40 31.33 10.15
N VAL A 435 -2.63 31.26 8.83
CA VAL A 435 -1.67 30.66 7.88
C VAL A 435 -0.34 31.42 7.88
N VAL A 436 -0.37 32.76 7.95
CA VAL A 436 0.83 33.59 8.04
C VAL A 436 1.56 33.36 9.37
N ARG A 437 0.87 33.12 10.49
CA ARG A 437 1.47 32.86 11.80
C ARG A 437 2.04 31.43 11.94
N GLU A 438 1.35 30.42 11.42
CA GLU A 438 1.65 29.00 11.64
C GLU A 438 2.96 28.52 10.96
N PRO A 439 4.01 28.14 11.74
CA PRO A 439 5.29 27.68 11.18
C PRO A 439 5.24 26.30 10.49
N GLN A 440 4.32 25.41 10.86
CA GLN A 440 4.24 24.03 10.35
C GLN A 440 3.47 23.94 9.03
N ALA A 441 4.12 23.45 7.98
CA ALA A 441 3.50 23.31 6.66
C ALA A 441 2.22 22.43 6.63
N PRO A 442 2.14 21.28 7.35
CA PRO A 442 0.92 20.47 7.36
C PRO A 442 -0.31 21.19 7.96
N ARG A 443 -0.09 22.07 8.95
CA ARG A 443 -1.15 22.86 9.56
C ARG A 443 -1.59 24.02 8.67
N ARG A 444 -0.65 24.72 8.02
CA ARG A 444 -1.00 25.72 6.98
C ARG A 444 -1.85 25.12 5.86
N ASP A 445 -1.54 23.90 5.44
CA ASP A 445 -2.30 23.15 4.43
C ASP A 445 -3.71 22.75 4.92
N GLN A 446 -3.87 22.37 6.20
CA GLN A 446 -5.18 22.19 6.83
C GLN A 446 -6.00 23.49 6.88
N LEU A 447 -5.39 24.60 7.33
CA LEU A 447 -6.01 25.93 7.34
C LEU A 447 -6.43 26.38 5.93
N SER A 448 -5.56 26.16 4.93
CA SER A 448 -5.85 26.50 3.52
C SER A 448 -7.09 25.79 2.99
N ARG A 449 -7.31 24.52 3.37
CA ARG A 449 -8.52 23.77 2.98
C ARG A 449 -9.81 24.30 3.62
N MET A 450 -9.75 25.05 4.72
CA MET A 450 -10.95 25.59 5.35
C MET A 450 -11.66 26.60 4.46
N THR A 451 -10.92 27.29 3.59
CA THR A 451 -11.45 28.37 2.74
C THR A 451 -12.08 27.90 1.42
N SER A 452 -12.23 26.59 1.21
CA SER A 452 -12.67 26.01 -0.08
C SER A 452 -14.04 26.50 -0.58
N ARG A 453 -14.92 26.96 0.32
CA ARG A 453 -16.22 27.55 0.00
C ARG A 453 -16.18 29.05 -0.33
N ILE A 454 -15.08 29.74 -0.01
CA ILE A 454 -14.93 31.21 -0.13
C ILE A 454 -13.70 31.62 -0.97
N PRO A 455 -13.55 31.09 -2.21
CA PRO A 455 -12.31 31.26 -2.99
C PRO A 455 -11.98 32.73 -3.31
N ALA A 456 -12.96 33.52 -3.76
CA ALA A 456 -12.74 34.92 -4.15
C ALA A 456 -12.27 35.79 -2.96
N ALA A 457 -12.95 35.68 -1.81
CA ALA A 457 -12.55 36.35 -0.56
C ALA A 457 -11.12 35.93 -0.13
N THR A 458 -10.78 34.64 -0.31
CA THR A 458 -9.44 34.11 0.00
C THR A 458 -8.37 34.66 -0.92
N VAL A 459 -8.63 34.74 -2.23
CA VAL A 459 -7.69 35.38 -3.17
C VAL A 459 -7.46 36.85 -2.78
N SER A 460 -8.52 37.59 -2.45
CA SER A 460 -8.43 39.00 -1.99
C SER A 460 -7.59 39.15 -0.72
N ALA A 461 -7.83 38.29 0.29
CA ALA A 461 -7.08 38.29 1.54
C ALA A 461 -5.59 37.91 1.34
N VAL A 462 -5.31 36.90 0.52
CA VAL A 462 -3.93 36.50 0.18
C VAL A 462 -3.22 37.59 -0.63
N ASP A 463 -3.86 38.17 -1.65
CA ASP A 463 -3.31 39.25 -2.49
C ASP A 463 -2.96 40.50 -1.66
N THR A 464 -3.71 40.77 -0.59
CA THR A 464 -3.34 41.79 0.41
C THR A 464 -2.00 41.46 1.09
N VAL A 465 -1.77 40.21 1.49
CA VAL A 465 -0.46 39.75 2.00
C VAL A 465 0.62 39.81 0.91
N LEU A 466 0.31 39.48 -0.35
CA LEU A 466 1.25 39.52 -1.48
C LEU A 466 1.67 40.94 -1.92
N ARG A 467 1.05 41.98 -1.36
CA ARG A 467 1.47 43.38 -1.47
C ARG A 467 2.30 43.87 -0.28
N SER A 468 2.40 43.10 0.79
CA SER A 468 3.21 43.46 1.97
C SER A 468 4.70 43.18 1.77
N ASP A 469 5.55 43.89 2.51
CA ASP A 469 7.01 43.72 2.46
C ASP A 469 7.50 42.42 3.14
N ASP A 470 6.69 41.78 4.00
CA ASP A 470 7.07 40.58 4.73
C ASP A 470 7.17 39.35 3.82
N ALA A 471 8.40 39.00 3.44
CA ALA A 471 8.70 37.83 2.62
C ALA A 471 8.33 36.50 3.27
N THR A 472 8.27 36.42 4.61
CA THR A 472 7.86 35.20 5.33
C THR A 472 6.35 35.04 5.26
N ALA A 473 5.60 36.13 5.43
CA ALA A 473 4.14 36.12 5.25
C ALA A 473 3.75 35.75 3.82
N ARG A 474 4.42 36.32 2.81
CA ARG A 474 4.20 35.96 1.40
C ARG A 474 4.50 34.49 1.12
N ASP A 475 5.65 33.96 1.57
CA ASP A 475 6.00 32.54 1.34
C ASP A 475 5.00 31.56 1.98
N ARG A 476 4.39 31.94 3.12
CA ARG A 476 3.36 31.14 3.80
C ARG A 476 1.98 31.25 3.14
N ALA A 477 1.62 32.42 2.61
CA ALA A 477 0.30 32.69 2.02
C ALA A 477 0.18 32.26 0.54
N VAL A 478 1.24 32.42 -0.28
CA VAL A 478 1.22 32.02 -1.71
C VAL A 478 0.71 30.58 -1.96
N PRO A 479 1.11 29.56 -1.17
CA PRO A 479 0.60 28.19 -1.34
C PRO A 479 -0.92 28.04 -1.24
N MET A 480 -1.64 28.95 -0.58
CA MET A 480 -3.12 28.91 -0.53
C MET A 480 -3.72 29.03 -1.94
N LEU A 481 -3.09 29.82 -2.83
CA LEU A 481 -3.54 30.01 -4.22
C LEU A 481 -3.36 28.75 -5.08
N ALA A 482 -2.67 27.71 -4.59
CA ALA A 482 -2.47 26.46 -5.32
C ALA A 482 -3.73 25.58 -5.38
N THR A 483 -4.64 25.71 -4.41
CA THR A 483 -5.84 24.87 -4.27
C THR A 483 -7.16 25.58 -4.64
N LEU A 484 -7.10 26.85 -5.02
CA LEU A 484 -8.27 27.66 -5.39
C LEU A 484 -8.59 27.53 -6.89
N PRO A 485 -9.77 27.97 -7.37
CA PRO A 485 -10.09 28.01 -8.79
C PRO A 485 -9.06 28.82 -9.60
N ALA A 486 -8.64 28.27 -10.73
CA ALA A 486 -7.61 28.88 -11.57
C ALA A 486 -8.01 30.27 -12.13
N GLU A 487 -9.30 30.50 -12.32
CA GLU A 487 -9.83 31.79 -12.81
C GLU A 487 -9.59 32.95 -11.83
N ASP A 488 -9.67 32.68 -10.52
CA ASP A 488 -9.36 33.67 -9.47
C ASP A 488 -7.85 33.70 -9.14
N ALA A 489 -7.21 32.53 -9.09
CA ALA A 489 -5.87 32.37 -8.55
C ALA A 489 -4.73 32.71 -9.55
N VAL A 490 -4.87 32.33 -10.83
CA VAL A 490 -3.80 32.51 -11.82
C VAL A 490 -3.49 33.99 -12.09
N PRO A 491 -4.46 34.91 -12.25
CA PRO A 491 -4.17 36.33 -12.42
C PRO A 491 -3.35 36.93 -11.26
N THR A 492 -3.72 36.58 -10.03
CA THR A 492 -3.02 37.00 -8.81
C THR A 492 -1.61 36.43 -8.73
N LEU A 493 -1.43 35.15 -9.07
CA LEU A 493 -0.12 34.50 -9.14
C LEU A 493 0.79 35.10 -10.22
N MET A 494 0.26 35.44 -11.40
CA MET A 494 1.02 36.12 -12.46
C MET A 494 1.44 37.53 -12.03
N ALA A 495 0.49 38.31 -11.49
CA ALA A 495 0.75 39.65 -10.98
C ALA A 495 1.75 39.66 -9.82
N HIS A 496 1.85 38.58 -9.03
CA HIS A 496 2.90 38.42 -8.03
C HIS A 496 4.23 37.96 -8.65
N LEU A 497 4.22 37.02 -9.60
CA LEU A 497 5.41 36.52 -10.31
C LEU A 497 6.16 37.63 -11.05
N SER A 498 5.46 38.58 -11.68
CA SER A 498 6.09 39.72 -12.37
C SER A 498 6.87 40.61 -11.39
N ARG A 499 6.31 40.90 -10.21
CA ARG A 499 6.90 41.76 -9.16
C ARG A 499 7.99 41.09 -8.32
N VAL A 500 7.82 39.83 -7.93
CA VAL A 500 8.71 39.15 -6.96
C VAL A 500 10.13 38.97 -7.51
N ARG A 501 11.14 39.09 -6.65
CA ARG A 501 12.55 38.89 -7.03
C ARG A 501 12.95 37.41 -7.00
N THR A 502 13.85 36.99 -7.88
CA THR A 502 14.26 35.58 -8.01
C THR A 502 15.10 35.03 -6.84
N ASP A 503 15.49 35.89 -5.90
CA ASP A 503 16.20 35.58 -4.66
C ASP A 503 15.30 35.62 -3.41
N ALA A 504 14.05 36.06 -3.53
CA ALA A 504 13.08 36.07 -2.43
C ALA A 504 12.57 34.66 -2.12
N ALA A 505 12.21 34.39 -0.86
CA ALA A 505 11.75 33.06 -0.40
C ALA A 505 10.49 32.60 -1.15
N ASP A 506 9.54 33.51 -1.28
CA ASP A 506 8.23 33.37 -1.92
C ASP A 506 8.31 33.07 -3.43
N TYR A 507 9.43 33.32 -4.10
CA TYR A 507 9.58 33.05 -5.54
C TYR A 507 9.38 31.58 -5.91
N ARG A 508 9.99 30.64 -5.14
CA ARG A 508 9.83 29.20 -5.41
C ARG A 508 8.43 28.71 -5.09
N SER A 509 7.81 29.24 -4.03
CA SER A 509 6.44 28.90 -3.65
C SER A 509 5.44 29.40 -4.68
N THR A 510 5.69 30.58 -5.27
CA THR A 510 4.94 31.13 -6.43
C THR A 510 5.03 30.21 -7.64
N GLN A 511 6.23 29.78 -8.02
CA GLN A 511 6.42 28.83 -9.13
C GLN A 511 5.73 27.48 -8.92
N ARG A 512 5.60 27.01 -7.67
CA ARG A 512 4.86 25.78 -7.33
C ARG A 512 3.35 25.99 -7.40
N ALA A 513 2.84 27.08 -6.84
CA ALA A 513 1.40 27.42 -6.91
C ALA A 513 0.94 27.65 -8.36
N ILE A 514 1.78 28.24 -9.22
CA ILE A 514 1.50 28.32 -10.66
C ILE A 514 1.49 26.93 -11.30
N ALA A 515 2.42 26.04 -10.93
CA ALA A 515 2.50 24.70 -11.50
C ALA A 515 1.28 23.82 -11.16
N SER A 516 0.60 24.03 -10.04
CA SER A 516 -0.62 23.28 -9.70
C SER A 516 -1.83 23.62 -10.60
N HIS A 517 -1.81 24.76 -11.31
CA HIS A 517 -2.87 25.14 -12.25
C HIS A 517 -2.74 24.52 -13.65
N GLY A 518 -1.67 23.75 -13.90
CA GLY A 518 -1.47 23.05 -15.17
C GLY A 518 -1.41 24.00 -16.39
N GLY A 519 -1.91 23.55 -17.53
CA GLY A 519 -1.91 24.30 -18.78
C GLY A 519 -2.69 25.63 -18.77
N ARG A 520 -3.57 25.86 -17.77
CA ARG A 520 -4.26 27.15 -17.60
C ARG A 520 -3.30 28.30 -17.29
N ALA A 521 -2.13 28.00 -16.74
CA ALA A 521 -1.08 28.99 -16.49
C ALA A 521 -0.11 29.19 -17.67
N ALA A 522 -0.16 28.36 -18.71
CA ALA A 522 0.87 28.37 -19.76
C ALA A 522 0.77 29.59 -20.69
N ASP A 523 -0.43 30.02 -21.12
CA ASP A 523 -0.58 31.24 -21.92
C ASP A 523 -0.19 32.51 -21.15
N PRO A 524 -0.65 32.74 -19.90
CA PRO A 524 -0.19 33.88 -19.10
C PRO A 524 1.34 33.90 -18.85
N LEU A 525 1.98 32.72 -18.77
CA LEU A 525 3.44 32.63 -18.67
C LEU A 525 4.15 32.93 -19.98
N LEU A 526 3.56 32.56 -21.13
CA LEU A 526 4.08 32.90 -22.45
C LEU A 526 4.00 34.40 -22.70
N ASP A 527 2.89 35.03 -22.34
CA ASP A 527 2.70 36.47 -22.50
C ASP A 527 3.63 37.25 -21.54
N LEU A 528 3.92 36.71 -20.35
CA LEU A 528 4.97 37.23 -19.47
C LEU A 528 6.39 37.12 -20.08
N LEU A 529 6.67 36.19 -21.00
CA LEU A 529 7.98 36.16 -21.69
C LEU A 529 8.17 37.37 -22.61
N ASP A 530 7.10 37.94 -23.15
CA ASP A 530 7.18 39.11 -24.04
C ASP A 530 7.54 40.40 -23.25
N GLU A 531 7.30 40.42 -21.93
CA GLU A 531 7.68 41.51 -21.02
C GLU A 531 9.10 41.34 -20.43
N LEU A 532 9.65 40.12 -20.40
CA LEU A 532 10.89 39.80 -19.70
C LEU A 532 12.12 39.80 -20.62
N ASN A 533 13.25 40.26 -20.09
CA ASN A 533 14.52 40.21 -20.81
C ASN A 533 15.05 38.76 -20.88
N PRO A 534 15.36 38.22 -22.08
CA PRO A 534 15.87 36.84 -22.25
C PRO A 534 17.16 36.52 -21.50
N THR A 535 17.94 37.52 -21.07
CA THR A 535 19.14 37.32 -20.25
C THR A 535 18.85 37.09 -18.76
N GLU A 536 17.64 37.39 -18.30
CA GLU A 536 17.27 37.26 -16.91
C GLU A 536 16.99 35.82 -16.49
N ARG A 537 17.33 35.51 -15.24
CA ARG A 537 16.98 34.24 -14.61
C ARG A 537 15.48 33.97 -14.63
N LYS A 538 14.64 35.02 -14.47
CA LYS A 538 13.18 34.88 -14.45
C LYS A 538 12.64 34.36 -15.78
N TYR A 539 13.15 34.87 -16.91
CA TYR A 539 12.80 34.37 -18.26
C TYR A 539 13.13 32.88 -18.40
N VAL A 540 14.36 32.47 -18.04
CA VAL A 540 14.79 31.07 -18.12
C VAL A 540 13.93 30.15 -17.24
N ASP A 541 13.58 30.59 -16.04
CA ASP A 541 12.72 29.84 -15.13
C ASP A 541 11.26 29.77 -15.62
N ALA A 542 10.74 30.82 -16.27
CA ALA A 542 9.42 30.83 -16.91
C ALA A 542 9.36 29.89 -18.12
N VAL A 543 10.39 29.87 -18.98
CA VAL A 543 10.51 28.87 -20.07
C VAL A 543 10.49 27.44 -19.53
N ARG A 544 11.20 27.16 -18.42
CA ARG A 544 11.16 25.83 -17.77
C ARG A 544 9.79 25.51 -17.16
N LEU A 545 9.04 26.51 -16.72
CA LEU A 545 7.69 26.35 -16.18
C LEU A 545 6.69 26.05 -17.31
N ILE A 546 6.71 26.82 -18.40
CA ILE A 546 5.93 26.56 -19.63
C ILE A 546 6.24 25.15 -20.15
N GLY A 547 7.51 24.75 -20.21
CA GLY A 547 7.92 23.41 -20.60
C GLY A 547 7.35 22.26 -19.76
N ARG A 548 6.81 22.51 -18.56
CA ARG A 548 6.14 21.48 -17.73
C ARG A 548 4.62 21.54 -17.76
N LEU A 549 4.04 22.63 -18.26
CA LEU A 549 2.61 22.93 -18.17
C LEU A 549 1.92 23.06 -19.52
N GLY A 550 2.66 23.48 -20.55
CA GLY A 550 2.13 23.84 -21.86
C GLY A 550 1.68 22.64 -22.69
N THR A 551 0.60 22.84 -23.43
CA THR A 551 0.16 21.94 -24.51
C THR A 551 1.15 21.99 -25.69
N PRO A 552 1.13 21.01 -26.61
CA PRO A 552 1.95 21.05 -27.82
C PRO A 552 1.84 22.37 -28.62
N SER A 553 0.63 22.94 -28.75
CA SER A 553 0.39 24.23 -29.42
C SER A 553 0.99 25.43 -28.67
N GLN A 554 1.06 25.39 -27.34
CA GLN A 554 1.73 26.41 -26.54
C GLN A 554 3.25 26.27 -26.62
N LEU A 555 3.77 25.04 -26.67
CA LEU A 555 5.19 24.76 -26.83
C LEU A 555 5.71 25.12 -28.24
N GLU A 556 4.86 25.05 -29.26
CA GLU A 556 5.17 25.53 -30.61
C GLU A 556 5.60 27.02 -30.64
N ARG A 557 4.96 27.89 -29.83
CA ARG A 557 5.37 29.31 -29.70
C ARG A 557 6.86 29.44 -29.35
N LEU A 558 7.43 28.52 -28.56
CA LEU A 558 8.85 28.53 -28.20
C LEU A 558 9.78 28.16 -29.36
N ILE A 559 9.34 27.38 -30.36
CA ILE A 559 10.14 27.00 -31.53
C ILE A 559 10.51 28.24 -32.38
N SER A 560 9.67 29.28 -32.37
CA SER A 560 9.96 30.55 -33.06
C SER A 560 11.32 31.15 -32.63
N ALA A 561 11.67 31.05 -31.34
CA ALA A 561 12.88 31.62 -30.74
C ALA A 561 14.07 30.65 -30.66
N PHE A 562 14.03 29.49 -31.32
CA PHE A 562 15.17 28.58 -31.42
C PHE A 562 16.40 29.26 -32.06
N GLY A 563 17.58 28.96 -31.52
CA GLY A 563 18.85 29.59 -31.87
C GLY A 563 19.11 30.96 -31.22
N GLN A 564 18.16 31.52 -30.47
CA GLN A 564 18.28 32.87 -29.89
C GLN A 564 18.66 32.85 -28.40
N GLY A 565 19.59 33.73 -28.02
CA GLY A 565 20.03 33.93 -26.63
C GLY A 565 21.22 33.03 -26.20
N PRO A 566 21.65 33.13 -24.94
CA PRO A 566 22.79 32.36 -24.43
C PRO A 566 22.48 30.85 -24.35
N ASP A 567 23.50 30.00 -24.39
CA ASP A 567 23.34 28.54 -24.43
C ASP A 567 22.51 27.98 -23.27
N ARG A 568 22.57 28.59 -22.08
CA ARG A 568 21.71 28.21 -20.94
C ARG A 568 20.22 28.38 -21.27
N LEU A 569 19.85 29.47 -21.94
CA LEU A 569 18.46 29.70 -22.36
C LEU A 569 18.07 28.74 -23.48
N ARG A 570 18.92 28.59 -24.50
CA ARG A 570 18.69 27.66 -25.61
C ARG A 570 18.44 26.24 -25.11
N ASN A 571 19.29 25.73 -24.22
CA ASN A 571 19.15 24.39 -23.64
C ASN A 571 17.86 24.21 -22.81
N GLU A 572 17.41 25.23 -22.08
CA GLU A 572 16.15 25.15 -21.32
C GLU A 572 14.93 25.24 -22.25
N ARG A 573 15.00 26.04 -23.33
CA ARG A 573 13.97 26.11 -24.37
C ARG A 573 13.85 24.80 -25.17
N VAL A 574 14.99 24.19 -25.51
CA VAL A 574 15.08 22.85 -26.11
C VAL A 574 14.42 21.79 -25.23
N ARG A 575 14.71 21.78 -23.92
CA ARG A 575 14.05 20.88 -22.95
C ARG A 575 12.56 21.16 -22.83
N ALA A 576 12.17 22.43 -22.78
CA ALA A 576 10.76 22.82 -22.68
C ALA A 576 9.93 22.32 -23.87
N VAL A 577 10.45 22.44 -25.10
CA VAL A 577 9.78 21.89 -26.29
C VAL A 577 9.84 20.36 -26.33
N ALA A 578 10.99 19.76 -26.00
CA ALA A 578 11.13 18.29 -25.95
C ALA A 578 10.15 17.62 -24.96
N ASN A 579 9.73 18.34 -23.91
CA ASN A 579 8.73 17.82 -22.99
C ASN A 579 7.38 17.53 -23.66
N GLY A 580 7.03 18.22 -24.75
CA GLY A 580 5.83 17.95 -25.57
C GLY A 580 5.85 16.61 -26.31
N GLY A 581 6.98 15.90 -26.32
CA GLY A 581 7.11 14.53 -26.84
C GLY A 581 6.91 14.41 -28.35
N VAL A 582 6.54 13.21 -28.78
CA VAL A 582 6.41 12.77 -30.19
C VAL A 582 5.59 13.74 -31.05
N VAL A 583 4.54 14.37 -30.51
CA VAL A 583 3.70 15.35 -31.22
C VAL A 583 4.49 16.57 -31.73
N MET A 584 5.61 16.92 -31.10
CA MET A 584 6.46 18.03 -31.52
C MET A 584 7.38 17.68 -32.69
N LEU A 585 7.57 16.40 -33.04
CA LEU A 585 8.58 15.99 -34.02
C LEU A 585 8.40 16.61 -35.42
N PRO A 586 7.20 16.67 -36.03
CA PRO A 586 7.03 17.29 -37.35
C PRO A 586 7.40 18.79 -37.34
N LEU A 587 7.02 19.51 -36.28
CA LEU A 587 7.36 20.92 -36.09
C LEU A 587 8.87 21.12 -35.91
N LEU A 588 9.54 20.20 -35.21
CA LEU A 588 10.99 20.22 -35.00
C LEU A 588 11.77 19.88 -36.28
N VAL A 589 11.31 18.94 -37.09
CA VAL A 589 11.92 18.61 -38.39
C VAL A 589 11.84 19.83 -39.32
N ALA A 590 10.65 20.42 -39.49
CA ALA A 590 10.48 21.66 -40.25
C ALA A 590 11.34 22.82 -39.71
N ALA A 591 11.48 22.94 -38.39
CA ALA A 591 12.35 23.95 -37.77
C ALA A 591 13.85 23.69 -38.02
N ALA A 592 14.26 22.43 -38.23
CA ALA A 592 15.63 22.06 -38.57
C ALA A 592 15.96 22.35 -40.03
N GLU A 593 15.03 22.08 -40.96
CA GLU A 593 15.19 22.32 -42.40
C GLU A 593 15.14 23.80 -42.81
N THR A 594 14.28 24.60 -42.16
CA THR A 594 14.03 26.00 -42.58
C THR A 594 15.24 26.94 -42.52
N ALA A 595 16.30 26.56 -41.79
CA ALA A 595 17.50 27.38 -41.62
C ALA A 595 18.76 26.51 -41.44
N PRO A 596 19.19 25.74 -42.45
CA PRO A 596 20.29 24.79 -42.32
C PRO A 596 21.58 25.49 -41.86
N ASP A 597 22.43 24.74 -41.17
CA ASP A 597 23.68 25.23 -40.57
C ASP A 597 23.54 26.34 -39.49
N SER A 598 22.32 26.69 -39.09
CA SER A 598 22.08 27.69 -38.04
C SER A 598 22.02 27.10 -36.60
N PRO A 599 22.12 27.95 -35.56
CA PRO A 599 21.80 27.56 -34.19
C PRO A 599 20.34 27.11 -33.97
N ARG A 600 19.41 27.45 -34.88
CA ARG A 600 18.02 26.99 -34.85
C ARG A 600 17.95 25.50 -35.18
N THR A 601 18.67 25.05 -36.21
CA THR A 601 18.84 23.63 -36.56
C THR A 601 19.52 22.86 -35.44
N GLU A 602 20.53 23.45 -34.80
CA GLU A 602 21.17 22.85 -33.61
C GLU A 602 20.14 22.57 -32.51
N ASP A 603 19.33 23.56 -32.13
CA ASP A 603 18.30 23.44 -31.08
C ASP A 603 17.22 22.41 -31.47
N ALA A 604 16.74 22.46 -32.71
CA ALA A 604 15.73 21.55 -33.23
C ALA A 604 16.17 20.07 -33.19
N LEU A 605 17.35 19.76 -33.76
CA LEU A 605 17.92 18.42 -33.70
C LEU A 605 18.23 17.97 -32.26
N SER A 606 18.56 18.91 -31.37
CA SER A 606 18.76 18.61 -29.95
C SER A 606 17.46 18.21 -29.23
N ALA A 607 16.34 18.85 -29.58
CA ALA A 607 15.02 18.50 -29.04
C ALA A 607 14.52 17.16 -29.59
N ILE A 608 14.70 16.89 -30.89
CA ILE A 608 14.40 15.59 -31.52
C ILE A 608 15.15 14.47 -30.79
N GLY A 609 16.46 14.60 -30.59
CA GLY A 609 17.26 13.59 -29.90
C GLY A 609 16.93 13.42 -28.41
N LEU A 610 16.33 14.43 -27.76
CA LEU A 610 15.81 14.31 -26.39
C LEU A 610 14.48 13.54 -26.34
N ILE A 611 13.58 13.81 -27.29
CA ILE A 611 12.32 13.06 -27.44
C ILE A 611 12.64 11.59 -27.72
N ALA A 612 13.47 11.31 -28.72
CA ALA A 612 13.85 9.95 -29.10
C ALA A 612 14.43 9.14 -27.92
N ARG A 613 15.42 9.68 -27.19
CA ARG A 613 16.01 8.97 -26.03
C ARG A 613 15.05 8.77 -24.85
N ARG A 614 13.97 9.54 -24.76
CA ARG A 614 13.00 9.47 -23.64
C ARG A 614 11.81 8.57 -23.98
N ASP A 615 11.33 8.66 -25.22
CA ASP A 615 10.07 8.06 -25.67
C ASP A 615 10.29 6.81 -26.55
N MET A 616 11.53 6.55 -26.98
CA MET A 616 11.89 5.54 -28.01
C MET A 616 13.25 4.88 -27.69
N SER A 617 13.44 4.40 -26.45
CA SER A 617 14.69 3.74 -26.03
C SER A 617 14.83 2.31 -26.56
N ASP A 618 13.71 1.60 -26.67
CA ASP A 618 13.70 0.14 -26.86
C ASP A 618 13.16 -0.25 -28.24
N GLU A 619 12.24 0.54 -28.81
CA GLU A 619 11.67 0.33 -30.15
C GLU A 619 11.84 1.57 -31.06
N PRO A 620 12.03 1.36 -32.37
CA PRO A 620 11.99 2.41 -33.38
C PRO A 620 10.72 3.26 -33.37
N GLY A 621 10.90 4.58 -33.44
CA GLY A 621 9.80 5.52 -33.61
C GLY A 621 9.34 5.66 -35.06
N GLN A 622 8.04 5.91 -35.26
CA GLN A 622 7.54 6.39 -36.55
C GLN A 622 7.68 7.93 -36.64
N LEU A 623 8.16 8.40 -37.78
CA LEU A 623 8.22 9.81 -38.16
C LEU A 623 7.85 9.91 -39.65
N ASP A 624 6.97 10.84 -40.02
CA ASP A 624 6.45 10.90 -41.40
C ASP A 624 7.46 11.48 -42.41
N ASP A 625 8.37 12.36 -41.94
CA ASP A 625 9.40 13.01 -42.76
C ASP A 625 10.82 12.68 -42.25
N VAL A 626 11.23 11.43 -42.47
CA VAL A 626 12.60 10.97 -42.19
C VAL A 626 13.57 11.37 -43.32
N ASP A 627 13.05 11.62 -44.52
CA ASP A 627 13.84 12.07 -45.68
C ASP A 627 14.49 13.45 -45.40
N ALA A 628 13.78 14.37 -44.73
CA ALA A 628 14.33 15.64 -44.24
C ALA A 628 15.59 15.47 -43.35
N LEU A 629 15.59 14.47 -42.45
CA LEU A 629 16.75 14.17 -41.61
C LEU A 629 17.93 13.68 -42.45
N TRP A 630 17.69 12.83 -43.45
CA TRP A 630 18.73 12.38 -44.38
C TRP A 630 19.27 13.53 -45.24
N HIS A 631 18.41 14.40 -45.75
CA HIS A 631 18.79 15.60 -46.50
C HIS A 631 19.69 16.53 -45.66
N LEU A 632 19.40 16.70 -44.36
CA LEU A 632 20.27 17.45 -43.43
C LEU A 632 21.64 16.78 -43.23
N VAL A 633 21.74 15.45 -43.19
CA VAL A 633 23.02 14.73 -43.10
C VAL A 633 23.89 14.93 -44.35
N GLN A 634 23.28 15.08 -45.52
CA GLN A 634 23.98 15.30 -46.79
C GLN A 634 24.38 16.76 -47.02
N THR A 635 23.53 17.72 -46.65
CA THR A 635 23.72 19.14 -47.03
C THR A 635 24.42 19.99 -45.97
N SER A 636 24.25 19.68 -44.69
CA SER A 636 24.79 20.48 -43.59
C SER A 636 26.32 20.47 -43.57
N GLN A 637 26.93 21.65 -43.57
CA GLN A 637 28.38 21.82 -43.43
C GLN A 637 28.84 21.75 -41.96
N VAL A 638 27.90 21.83 -41.00
CA VAL A 638 28.23 21.78 -39.57
C VAL A 638 28.15 20.34 -39.05
N ARG A 639 29.31 19.74 -38.77
CA ARG A 639 29.45 18.35 -38.25
C ARG A 639 28.43 17.97 -37.17
N ARG A 640 28.15 18.85 -36.20
CA ARG A 640 27.24 18.56 -35.08
C ARG A 640 25.79 18.34 -35.53
N HIS A 641 25.34 18.96 -36.62
CA HIS A 641 24.00 18.76 -37.15
C HIS A 641 23.93 17.42 -37.87
N ARG A 642 24.93 17.10 -38.71
CA ARG A 642 25.09 15.78 -39.34
C ARG A 642 25.07 14.66 -38.29
N LEU A 643 25.84 14.79 -37.21
CA LEU A 643 25.88 13.81 -36.09
C LEU A 643 24.49 13.62 -35.46
N ARG A 644 23.80 14.69 -35.05
CA ARG A 644 22.47 14.58 -34.41
C ARG A 644 21.38 14.08 -35.37
N ALA A 645 21.47 14.41 -36.65
CA ALA A 645 20.56 13.89 -37.66
C ALA A 645 20.82 12.38 -37.89
N ILE A 646 22.07 11.91 -37.86
CA ILE A 646 22.39 10.47 -37.86
C ILE A 646 21.88 9.77 -36.59
N GLU A 647 22.05 10.36 -35.41
CA GLU A 647 21.47 9.84 -34.16
C GLU A 647 19.93 9.68 -34.30
N ALA A 648 19.24 10.69 -34.82
CA ALA A 648 17.80 10.64 -35.06
C ALA A 648 17.42 9.58 -36.12
N LEU A 649 18.17 9.44 -37.22
CA LEU A 649 17.97 8.38 -38.22
C LEU A 649 18.14 6.97 -37.63
N GLY A 650 18.89 6.81 -36.54
CA GLY A 650 18.95 5.57 -35.75
C GLY A 650 17.62 5.27 -35.06
N SER A 651 17.03 6.27 -34.41
CA SER A 651 15.77 6.11 -33.66
C SER A 651 14.50 6.03 -34.53
N PHE A 652 14.49 6.62 -35.73
CA PHE A 652 13.29 6.67 -36.60
C PHE A 652 13.32 5.75 -37.83
N LEU A 653 14.38 4.96 -38.01
CA LEU A 653 14.59 4.00 -39.10
C LEU A 653 14.12 4.46 -40.50
N HIS A 654 14.99 5.20 -41.20
CA HIS A 654 14.78 5.56 -42.60
C HIS A 654 14.64 4.29 -43.48
N PRO A 655 13.70 4.20 -44.44
CA PRO A 655 13.48 2.98 -45.24
C PRO A 655 14.71 2.48 -46.01
N GLN A 656 15.52 3.38 -46.56
CA GLN A 656 16.84 3.07 -47.17
C GLN A 656 18.02 3.19 -46.19
N GLY A 657 17.76 3.24 -44.88
CA GLY A 657 18.73 3.64 -43.86
C GLY A 657 19.96 2.72 -43.79
N VAL A 658 19.81 1.40 -43.95
CA VAL A 658 20.96 0.47 -43.99
C VAL A 658 21.92 0.82 -45.13
N LYS A 659 21.39 1.15 -46.32
CA LYS A 659 22.19 1.58 -47.48
C LYS A 659 22.83 2.95 -47.25
N HIS A 660 22.06 3.90 -46.72
CA HIS A 660 22.50 5.28 -46.47
C HIS A 660 23.59 5.36 -45.38
N LEU A 661 23.34 4.77 -44.21
CA LEU A 661 24.27 4.71 -43.09
C LEU A 661 25.44 3.78 -43.37
N GLY A 662 25.23 2.65 -44.08
CA GLY A 662 26.32 1.77 -44.52
C GLY A 662 27.29 2.43 -45.50
N GLY A 663 26.78 3.31 -46.38
CA GLY A 663 27.60 4.18 -47.22
C GLY A 663 28.40 5.19 -46.40
N LEU A 664 27.76 5.93 -45.48
CA LEU A 664 28.47 6.84 -44.57
C LEU A 664 29.56 6.13 -43.75
N LEU A 665 29.25 4.95 -43.19
CA LEU A 665 30.16 4.12 -42.41
C LEU A 665 31.37 3.62 -43.23
N SER A 666 31.27 3.58 -44.55
CA SER A 666 32.37 3.14 -45.43
C SER A 666 33.17 4.32 -46.00
N ASP A 667 32.48 5.39 -46.43
CA ASP A 667 33.03 6.38 -47.35
C ASP A 667 33.18 7.80 -46.75
N ASP A 668 32.58 8.11 -45.60
CA ASP A 668 32.65 9.49 -45.06
C ASP A 668 34.06 9.83 -44.53
N PRO A 669 34.65 10.98 -44.91
CA PRO A 669 36.00 11.34 -44.48
C PRO A 669 36.12 11.61 -42.98
N ASP A 670 35.05 11.99 -42.28
CA ASP A 670 35.08 12.27 -40.83
C ASP A 670 34.83 10.98 -40.01
N PRO A 671 35.82 10.50 -39.23
CA PRO A 671 35.64 9.29 -38.43
C PRO A 671 34.53 9.37 -37.39
N LEU A 672 34.16 10.56 -36.92
CA LEU A 672 33.04 10.70 -35.99
C LEU A 672 31.69 10.50 -36.67
N ILE A 673 31.58 10.85 -37.95
CA ILE A 673 30.39 10.60 -38.76
C ILE A 673 30.26 9.11 -39.06
N ARG A 674 31.37 8.43 -39.40
CA ARG A 674 31.39 6.97 -39.53
C ARG A 674 31.02 6.27 -38.22
N ALA A 675 31.56 6.71 -37.09
CA ALA A 675 31.23 6.16 -35.77
C ALA A 675 29.75 6.38 -35.40
N ALA A 676 29.18 7.55 -35.71
CA ALA A 676 27.76 7.80 -35.53
C ALA A 676 26.88 6.92 -36.43
N ALA A 677 27.29 6.68 -37.68
CA ALA A 677 26.59 5.78 -38.60
C ALA A 677 26.60 4.32 -38.11
N ALA A 678 27.72 3.84 -37.55
CA ALA A 678 27.77 2.56 -36.85
C ALA A 678 26.81 2.51 -35.65
N GLY A 679 26.79 3.56 -34.82
CA GLY A 679 25.86 3.66 -33.70
C GLY A 679 24.38 3.63 -34.13
N ALA A 680 24.03 4.39 -35.18
CA ALA A 680 22.67 4.43 -35.73
C ALA A 680 22.23 3.08 -36.32
N LEU A 681 23.14 2.32 -36.94
CA LEU A 681 22.87 0.99 -37.49
C LEU A 681 22.51 -0.07 -36.42
N THR A 682 22.75 0.18 -35.13
CA THR A 682 22.38 -0.74 -34.03
C THR A 682 20.92 -1.17 -34.12
N LEU A 683 20.00 -0.20 -34.25
CA LEU A 683 18.55 -0.43 -34.25
C LEU A 683 17.99 -0.89 -35.61
N TYR A 684 18.81 -0.97 -36.66
CA TYR A 684 18.34 -1.42 -37.98
C TYR A 684 18.31 -2.97 -38.04
N PRO A 685 17.15 -3.60 -38.23
CA PRO A 685 17.08 -5.07 -38.27
C PRO A 685 17.76 -5.65 -39.51
N GLY A 686 18.23 -6.89 -39.38
CA GLY A 686 18.63 -7.74 -40.51
C GLY A 686 20.13 -7.74 -40.83
N GLU A 687 20.51 -8.77 -41.60
CA GLU A 687 21.89 -9.15 -41.85
C GLU A 687 22.73 -8.06 -42.53
N ASP A 688 22.17 -7.29 -43.47
CA ASP A 688 22.91 -6.24 -44.18
C ASP A 688 23.50 -5.17 -43.22
N ALA A 689 22.76 -4.84 -42.15
CA ALA A 689 23.22 -3.91 -41.11
C ALA A 689 24.35 -4.54 -40.27
N ARG A 690 24.18 -5.79 -39.83
CA ARG A 690 25.20 -6.57 -39.13
C ARG A 690 26.50 -6.68 -39.95
N GLN A 691 26.41 -7.06 -41.23
CA GLN A 691 27.56 -7.17 -42.13
C GLN A 691 28.26 -5.82 -42.37
N ALA A 692 27.54 -4.69 -42.33
CA ALA A 692 28.14 -3.37 -42.40
C ALA A 692 28.96 -3.04 -41.15
N LEU A 693 28.46 -3.39 -39.96
CA LEU A 693 29.18 -3.24 -38.70
C LEU A 693 30.42 -4.15 -38.62
N GLU A 694 30.31 -5.41 -39.08
CA GLU A 694 31.44 -6.33 -39.13
C GLU A 694 32.59 -5.82 -40.03
N ARG A 695 32.25 -5.23 -41.18
CA ARG A 695 33.25 -4.56 -42.02
C ARG A 695 33.92 -3.39 -41.28
N ALA A 696 33.16 -2.61 -40.51
CA ALA A 696 33.66 -1.48 -39.73
C ALA A 696 34.54 -1.86 -38.53
N LEU A 697 34.57 -3.14 -38.08
CA LEU A 697 35.59 -3.65 -37.16
C LEU A 697 37.02 -3.55 -37.70
N ASN A 698 37.18 -3.24 -39.00
CA ASN A 698 38.47 -3.03 -39.66
C ASN A 698 38.78 -1.56 -39.99
N ASP A 699 37.96 -0.60 -39.55
CA ASP A 699 38.19 0.83 -39.81
C ASP A 699 39.53 1.31 -39.21
N ALA A 700 40.22 2.20 -39.91
CA ALA A 700 41.47 2.79 -39.46
C ALA A 700 41.33 3.56 -38.14
N SER A 701 40.18 4.20 -37.92
CA SER A 701 39.85 4.95 -36.71
C SER A 701 39.42 4.04 -35.56
N PRO A 702 40.05 4.18 -34.38
CA PRO A 702 39.61 3.49 -33.15
C PRO A 702 38.16 3.82 -32.78
N ASP A 703 37.72 5.06 -32.94
CA ASP A 703 36.37 5.49 -32.55
C ASP A 703 35.29 4.74 -33.35
N VAL A 704 35.54 4.51 -34.64
CA VAL A 704 34.64 3.76 -35.53
C VAL A 704 34.60 2.28 -35.14
N ARG A 705 35.76 1.65 -34.88
CA ARG A 705 35.79 0.25 -34.43
C ARG A 705 35.11 0.06 -33.08
N ILE A 706 35.33 0.97 -32.14
CA ILE A 706 34.70 0.95 -30.80
C ILE A 706 33.18 1.14 -30.91
N ALA A 707 32.71 1.99 -31.82
CA ALA A 707 31.29 2.14 -32.13
C ALA A 707 30.72 0.88 -32.78
N ALA A 708 31.40 0.31 -33.78
CA ALA A 708 30.98 -0.89 -34.51
C ALA A 708 30.89 -2.12 -33.60
N VAL A 709 31.90 -2.41 -32.78
CA VAL A 709 31.84 -3.52 -31.81
C VAL A 709 30.76 -3.27 -30.74
N GLY A 710 30.57 -2.02 -30.31
CA GLY A 710 29.49 -1.67 -29.39
C GLY A 710 28.10 -1.90 -30.00
N ALA A 711 27.89 -1.49 -31.24
CA ALA A 711 26.67 -1.71 -31.99
C ALA A 711 26.39 -3.21 -32.19
N ILE A 712 27.39 -4.01 -32.56
CA ILE A 712 27.24 -5.48 -32.64
C ILE A 712 26.80 -6.05 -31.28
N GLY A 713 27.44 -5.65 -30.18
CA GLY A 713 27.08 -6.15 -28.85
C GLY A 713 25.73 -5.71 -28.29
N SER A 714 25.02 -4.79 -28.97
CA SER A 714 23.68 -4.31 -28.60
C SER A 714 22.60 -4.74 -29.60
N ARG A 715 22.86 -5.78 -30.40
CA ARG A 715 21.92 -6.36 -31.36
C ARG A 715 21.51 -7.78 -30.99
N ASP A 716 20.26 -8.12 -31.27
CA ASP A 716 19.73 -9.48 -31.08
C ASP A 716 20.34 -10.49 -32.07
N ASP A 717 20.72 -10.04 -33.27
CA ASP A 717 21.32 -10.87 -34.33
C ASP A 717 22.86 -10.95 -34.27
N ALA A 718 23.47 -10.64 -33.13
CA ALA A 718 24.92 -10.52 -32.97
C ALA A 718 25.70 -11.84 -33.06
N GLU A 719 25.09 -12.99 -32.74
CA GLU A 719 25.78 -14.28 -32.63
C GLU A 719 26.67 -14.63 -33.85
N PRO A 720 26.21 -14.52 -35.11
CA PRO A 720 26.99 -14.93 -36.27
C PRO A 720 28.10 -13.93 -36.63
N ALA A 721 28.21 -12.79 -35.94
CA ALA A 721 29.36 -11.89 -36.01
C ALA A 721 30.55 -12.36 -35.14
N THR A 722 30.39 -13.43 -34.35
CA THR A 722 31.43 -13.95 -33.44
C THR A 722 32.80 -14.13 -34.10
N PRO A 723 32.96 -14.73 -35.30
CA PRO A 723 34.27 -14.86 -35.95
C PRO A 723 34.92 -13.50 -36.23
N SER A 724 34.14 -12.54 -36.73
CA SER A 724 34.57 -11.16 -36.97
C SER A 724 34.97 -10.43 -35.68
N VAL A 725 34.30 -10.72 -34.56
CA VAL A 725 34.65 -10.19 -33.22
C VAL A 725 35.92 -10.86 -32.67
N ILE A 726 36.16 -12.15 -32.93
CA ILE A 726 37.43 -12.84 -32.60
C ILE A 726 38.59 -12.18 -33.34
N ASP A 727 38.50 -12.04 -34.66
CA ASP A 727 39.52 -11.37 -35.49
C ASP A 727 39.79 -9.93 -35.02
N TYR A 728 38.74 -9.23 -34.60
CA TYR A 728 38.84 -7.89 -34.02
C TYR A 728 39.60 -7.89 -32.69
N VAL A 729 39.22 -8.75 -31.74
CA VAL A 729 39.86 -8.88 -30.42
C VAL A 729 41.33 -9.26 -30.55
N GLU A 730 41.70 -10.11 -31.51
CA GLU A 730 43.11 -10.49 -31.75
C GLU A 730 43.98 -9.27 -32.13
N ARG A 731 43.44 -8.30 -32.87
CA ARG A 731 44.19 -7.15 -33.41
C ARG A 731 44.03 -5.86 -32.62
N GLU A 732 42.92 -5.69 -31.89
CA GLU A 732 42.61 -4.44 -31.18
C GLU A 732 43.60 -4.17 -30.03
N ARG A 733 43.94 -2.89 -29.88
CA ARG A 733 44.86 -2.33 -28.89
C ARG A 733 44.18 -1.31 -27.96
N TRP A 734 43.05 -0.74 -28.39
CA TRP A 734 42.30 0.22 -27.58
C TRP A 734 41.47 -0.48 -26.50
N HIS A 735 41.75 -0.16 -25.25
CA HIS A 735 41.20 -0.83 -24.07
C HIS A 735 39.67 -0.89 -24.08
N THR A 736 38.98 0.22 -24.40
CA THR A 736 37.51 0.28 -24.50
C THR A 736 36.94 -0.69 -25.53
N GLY A 737 37.57 -0.79 -26.70
CA GLY A 737 37.13 -1.67 -27.78
C GLY A 737 37.38 -3.13 -27.48
N LEU A 738 38.58 -3.44 -26.96
CA LEU A 738 38.96 -4.76 -26.48
C LEU A 738 38.01 -5.27 -25.38
N HIS A 739 37.65 -4.42 -24.42
CA HIS A 739 36.69 -4.77 -23.37
C HIS A 739 35.31 -5.15 -23.94
N ARG A 740 34.77 -4.36 -24.88
CA ARG A 740 33.50 -4.66 -25.54
C ARG A 740 33.56 -5.97 -26.32
N GLY A 741 34.61 -6.18 -27.12
CA GLY A 741 34.79 -7.42 -27.88
C GLY A 741 34.84 -8.66 -26.99
N LEU A 742 35.61 -8.63 -25.90
CA LEU A 742 35.69 -9.73 -24.95
C LEU A 742 34.38 -9.98 -24.18
N ASP A 743 33.59 -8.94 -23.92
CA ASP A 743 32.27 -9.06 -23.29
C ASP A 743 31.25 -9.75 -24.22
N ILE A 744 31.25 -9.38 -25.50
CA ILE A 744 30.42 -10.02 -26.53
C ILE A 744 30.80 -11.50 -26.70
N LEU A 745 32.09 -11.83 -26.75
CA LEU A 745 32.54 -13.23 -26.83
C LEU A 745 32.14 -14.03 -25.58
N ALA A 746 32.17 -13.41 -24.39
CA ALA A 746 31.72 -14.07 -23.17
C ALA A 746 30.21 -14.36 -23.18
N ALA A 747 29.39 -13.43 -23.68
CA ALA A 747 27.94 -13.58 -23.81
C ALA A 747 27.51 -14.50 -24.97
N SER A 748 28.28 -14.58 -26.06
CA SER A 748 27.89 -15.25 -27.31
C SER A 748 27.72 -16.76 -27.18
N ALA A 749 26.55 -17.28 -27.55
CA ALA A 749 26.26 -18.72 -27.61
C ALA A 749 27.05 -19.47 -28.70
N HIS A 750 27.67 -18.75 -29.65
CA HIS A 750 28.38 -19.31 -30.79
C HIS A 750 29.47 -20.31 -30.37
N PRO A 751 29.60 -21.46 -31.06
CA PRO A 751 30.49 -22.56 -30.64
C PRO A 751 31.96 -22.16 -30.53
N ASP A 752 32.44 -21.22 -31.35
CA ASP A 752 33.85 -20.78 -31.34
C ASP A 752 34.19 -19.80 -30.19
N ALA A 753 33.19 -19.17 -29.56
CA ALA A 753 33.41 -18.07 -28.63
C ALA A 753 34.13 -18.50 -27.34
N LEU A 754 33.63 -19.55 -26.68
CA LEU A 754 34.26 -20.07 -25.46
C LEU A 754 35.62 -20.73 -25.75
N PRO A 755 35.79 -21.65 -26.74
CA PRO A 755 37.08 -22.20 -27.11
C PRO A 755 38.15 -21.15 -27.42
N TYR A 756 37.78 -20.02 -28.04
CA TYR A 756 38.70 -18.90 -28.23
C TYR A 756 39.20 -18.32 -26.89
N LEU A 757 38.28 -18.06 -25.95
CA LEU A 757 38.61 -17.48 -24.65
C LEU A 757 39.41 -18.45 -23.76
N GLU A 758 39.14 -19.76 -23.86
CA GLU A 758 39.91 -20.80 -23.17
C GLU A 758 41.33 -20.95 -23.76
N ARG A 759 41.46 -20.94 -25.09
CA ARG A 759 42.76 -20.93 -25.78
C ARG A 759 43.57 -19.70 -25.38
N LEU A 760 42.95 -18.52 -25.36
CA LEU A 760 43.59 -17.28 -24.92
C LEU A 760 44.09 -17.35 -23.47
N LEU A 761 43.33 -18.01 -22.59
CA LEU A 761 43.71 -18.27 -21.20
C LEU A 761 44.93 -19.22 -21.11
N VAL A 762 44.92 -20.35 -21.83
CA VAL A 762 45.96 -21.39 -21.73
C VAL A 762 47.25 -21.00 -22.45
N GLU A 763 47.17 -20.44 -23.66
CA GLU A 763 48.35 -20.08 -24.47
C GLU A 763 49.01 -18.78 -23.95
N HIS A 764 48.22 -17.85 -23.44
CA HIS A 764 48.67 -16.50 -23.05
C HIS A 764 48.15 -16.10 -21.66
N PRO A 765 48.36 -16.91 -20.60
CA PRO A 765 47.74 -16.72 -19.28
C PRO A 765 48.10 -15.38 -18.64
N ASN A 766 49.31 -14.88 -18.89
CA ASN A 766 49.79 -13.58 -18.42
C ASN A 766 49.53 -12.43 -19.41
N GLY A 767 48.68 -12.63 -20.42
CA GLY A 767 48.24 -11.57 -21.33
C GLY A 767 47.42 -10.49 -20.63
N GLU A 768 47.37 -9.29 -21.21
CA GLU A 768 46.51 -8.19 -20.71
C GLU A 768 45.02 -8.43 -20.98
N ARG A 769 44.71 -9.28 -21.96
CA ARG A 769 43.34 -9.66 -22.36
C ARG A 769 42.69 -10.64 -21.38
N VAL A 770 43.47 -11.55 -20.78
CA VAL A 770 42.94 -12.64 -19.93
C VAL A 770 42.16 -12.14 -18.70
N PRO A 771 42.65 -11.19 -17.88
CA PRO A 771 41.88 -10.66 -16.73
C PRO A 771 40.55 -10.01 -17.11
N VAL A 772 40.44 -9.54 -18.37
CA VAL A 772 39.22 -8.92 -18.92
C VAL A 772 38.26 -10.00 -19.38
N ALA A 773 38.75 -10.97 -20.18
CA ALA A 773 38.02 -12.15 -20.63
C ALA A 773 37.38 -12.91 -19.45
N LEU A 774 38.18 -13.23 -18.42
CA LEU A 774 37.68 -13.95 -17.24
C LEU A 774 36.63 -13.13 -16.46
N ARG A 775 36.78 -11.80 -16.40
CA ARG A 775 35.80 -10.93 -15.73
C ARG A 775 34.47 -10.90 -16.50
N ALA A 776 34.53 -10.86 -17.83
CA ALA A 776 33.35 -10.90 -18.70
C ALA A 776 32.63 -12.26 -18.60
N LEU A 777 33.37 -13.37 -18.72
CA LEU A 777 32.84 -14.72 -18.52
C LEU A 777 32.15 -14.87 -17.15
N ARG A 778 32.75 -14.34 -16.09
CA ARG A 778 32.16 -14.31 -14.75
C ARG A 778 30.91 -13.41 -14.66
N HIS A 779 30.86 -12.29 -15.38
CA HIS A 779 29.68 -11.41 -15.44
C HIS A 779 28.48 -12.14 -16.06
N HIS A 780 28.71 -12.83 -17.18
CA HIS A 780 27.72 -13.65 -17.88
C HIS A 780 27.53 -15.05 -17.28
N ARG A 781 28.12 -15.32 -16.10
CA ARG A 781 28.07 -16.62 -15.37
C ARG A 781 28.45 -17.84 -16.22
N ARG A 782 29.35 -17.67 -17.18
CA ARG A 782 29.83 -18.73 -18.08
C ARG A 782 31.18 -19.25 -17.59
N PRO A 783 31.25 -20.43 -16.96
CA PRO A 783 32.52 -20.98 -16.49
C PRO A 783 33.43 -21.38 -17.66
N VAL A 784 34.74 -21.31 -17.41
CA VAL A 784 35.78 -21.89 -18.25
C VAL A 784 35.88 -23.38 -17.96
N SER A 785 36.21 -24.23 -18.94
CA SER A 785 36.37 -25.67 -18.72
C SER A 785 37.38 -25.99 -17.63
N ARG A 786 37.10 -27.04 -16.84
CA ARG A 786 37.98 -27.52 -15.75
C ARG A 786 39.40 -27.76 -16.25
N ALA A 787 39.52 -28.40 -17.42
CA ALA A 787 40.80 -28.69 -18.07
C ALA A 787 41.61 -27.42 -18.38
N ALA A 788 40.98 -26.32 -18.79
CA ALA A 788 41.67 -25.05 -19.03
C ALA A 788 42.08 -24.35 -17.72
N ILE A 789 41.27 -24.46 -16.65
CA ILE A 789 41.66 -23.99 -15.31
C ILE A 789 42.90 -24.75 -14.81
N ASP A 790 42.89 -26.08 -14.88
CA ASP A 790 44.00 -26.95 -14.43
C ASP A 790 45.30 -26.68 -15.19
N GLN A 791 45.22 -26.64 -16.52
CA GLN A 791 46.36 -26.32 -17.39
C GLN A 791 46.94 -24.94 -17.09
N THR A 792 46.08 -23.97 -16.78
CA THR A 792 46.52 -22.60 -16.48
C THR A 792 47.15 -22.51 -15.10
N LEU A 793 46.50 -23.06 -14.06
CA LEU A 793 47.03 -23.04 -12.70
C LEU A 793 48.42 -23.68 -12.63
N ALA A 794 48.68 -24.76 -13.39
CA ALA A 794 49.97 -25.43 -13.46
C ALA A 794 51.15 -24.55 -13.95
N ILE A 795 50.89 -23.36 -14.50
CA ILE A 795 51.91 -22.45 -15.02
C ILE A 795 52.45 -21.58 -13.86
N PRO A 796 53.77 -21.60 -13.55
CA PRO A 796 54.32 -20.77 -12.49
C PRO A 796 54.35 -19.27 -12.88
N GLY A 797 54.22 -18.38 -11.89
CA GLY A 797 54.32 -16.94 -12.11
C GLY A 797 53.10 -16.29 -12.77
N LEU A 798 51.89 -16.81 -12.52
CA LEU A 798 50.64 -16.19 -12.97
C LEU A 798 50.45 -14.78 -12.38
N ARG A 799 49.92 -13.87 -13.19
CA ARG A 799 49.50 -12.53 -12.76
C ARG A 799 48.45 -12.64 -11.66
N ALA A 800 48.61 -11.85 -10.61
CA ALA A 800 47.69 -11.74 -9.46
C ALA A 800 46.22 -11.52 -9.86
N SER A 801 45.95 -10.80 -10.95
CA SER A 801 44.61 -10.57 -11.48
C SER A 801 43.98 -11.81 -12.13
N VAL A 802 44.79 -12.74 -12.63
CA VAL A 802 44.36 -13.99 -13.29
C VAL A 802 44.10 -15.06 -12.23
N LEU A 803 45.05 -15.27 -11.30
CA LEU A 803 44.88 -16.15 -10.14
C LEU A 803 43.55 -15.90 -9.41
N ARG A 804 43.26 -14.64 -9.11
CA ARG A 804 41.99 -14.25 -8.46
C ARG A 804 40.76 -14.61 -9.28
N GLN A 805 40.78 -14.43 -10.59
CA GLN A 805 39.62 -14.80 -11.41
C GLN A 805 39.45 -16.32 -11.52
N LEU A 806 40.54 -17.09 -11.62
CA LEU A 806 40.51 -18.56 -11.64
C LEU A 806 39.95 -19.14 -10.34
N VAL A 807 40.43 -18.68 -9.17
CA VAL A 807 39.85 -19.08 -7.87
C VAL A 807 38.37 -18.67 -7.75
N SER A 808 37.96 -17.58 -8.39
CA SER A 808 36.54 -17.21 -8.50
C SER A 808 35.73 -18.18 -9.34
N MET A 809 36.31 -18.71 -10.43
CA MET A 809 35.63 -19.58 -11.40
C MET A 809 35.51 -21.02 -10.92
N LEU A 810 36.44 -21.50 -10.09
CA LEU A 810 36.27 -22.77 -9.38
C LEU A 810 34.91 -22.81 -8.63
N GLY A 811 34.50 -21.70 -8.03
CA GLY A 811 33.17 -21.54 -7.41
C GLY A 811 31.95 -21.65 -8.33
N MET A 812 32.13 -21.84 -9.65
CA MET A 812 31.07 -21.95 -10.67
C MET A 812 30.95 -23.36 -11.28
N HIS A 813 31.79 -24.31 -10.87
CA HIS A 813 31.65 -25.72 -11.25
C HIS A 813 30.84 -26.47 -10.20
N ASP A 814 30.22 -27.60 -10.59
CA ASP A 814 29.50 -28.51 -9.67
C ASP A 814 30.32 -29.74 -9.26
N ASP A 815 31.56 -29.84 -9.70
CA ASP A 815 32.47 -30.96 -9.41
C ASP A 815 32.76 -31.07 -7.89
N PRO A 816 32.60 -32.26 -7.27
CA PRO A 816 32.80 -32.46 -5.83
C PRO A 816 34.25 -32.26 -5.36
N ASP A 817 35.26 -32.49 -6.20
CA ASP A 817 36.68 -32.38 -5.81
C ASP A 817 37.11 -30.91 -5.64
N VAL A 818 36.36 -29.97 -6.21
CA VAL A 818 36.62 -28.52 -6.12
C VAL A 818 36.49 -27.98 -4.69
N ASP A 819 35.58 -28.53 -3.87
CA ASP A 819 35.46 -28.09 -2.46
C ASP A 819 36.70 -28.49 -1.64
N ALA A 820 37.36 -29.60 -1.98
CA ALA A 820 38.63 -29.99 -1.37
C ALA A 820 39.78 -29.10 -1.88
N GLU A 821 39.82 -28.80 -3.18
CA GLU A 821 40.81 -27.90 -3.77
C GLU A 821 40.74 -26.49 -3.17
N LEU A 822 39.55 -25.88 -3.16
CA LEU A 822 39.31 -24.56 -2.55
C LEU A 822 39.66 -24.52 -1.06
N LEU A 823 39.42 -25.61 -0.32
CA LEU A 823 39.86 -25.73 1.07
C LEU A 823 41.39 -25.74 1.20
N THR A 824 42.13 -26.42 0.31
CA THR A 824 43.60 -26.35 0.33
C THR A 824 44.13 -24.96 -0.04
N ILE A 825 43.44 -24.22 -0.92
CA ILE A 825 43.77 -22.82 -1.24
C ILE A 825 43.53 -21.96 0.01
N ALA A 826 42.37 -22.08 0.66
CA ALA A 826 42.03 -21.36 1.89
C ALA A 826 42.99 -21.67 3.07
N ARG A 827 43.49 -22.90 3.17
CA ARG A 827 44.45 -23.32 4.20
C ARG A 827 45.90 -22.91 3.92
N GLY A 828 46.23 -22.47 2.72
CA GLY A 828 47.61 -22.13 2.36
C GLY A 828 48.42 -23.32 1.80
N THR A 829 47.80 -24.47 1.57
CA THR A 829 48.47 -25.74 1.27
C THR A 829 48.32 -26.22 -0.18
N HIS A 830 47.56 -25.51 -1.01
CA HIS A 830 47.38 -25.87 -2.42
C HIS A 830 48.73 -25.88 -3.17
N PRO A 831 49.16 -27.01 -3.76
CA PRO A 831 50.53 -27.21 -4.24
C PRO A 831 50.95 -26.17 -5.28
N THR A 832 50.01 -25.72 -6.11
CA THR A 832 50.24 -24.79 -7.21
C THR A 832 50.20 -23.30 -6.82
N VAL A 833 49.56 -22.97 -5.69
CA VAL A 833 49.38 -21.57 -5.24
C VAL A 833 50.27 -21.25 -4.03
N ALA A 834 50.82 -22.28 -3.36
CA ALA A 834 51.72 -22.15 -2.22
C ALA A 834 52.94 -21.23 -2.47
N ALA A 835 53.51 -21.22 -3.68
CA ALA A 835 54.61 -20.33 -4.03
C ALA A 835 54.22 -18.83 -3.93
N THR A 836 53.01 -18.48 -4.37
CA THR A 836 52.45 -17.13 -4.22
C THR A 836 52.32 -16.72 -2.76
N PHE A 837 52.07 -17.68 -1.86
CA PHE A 837 51.92 -17.41 -0.42
C PHE A 837 53.24 -17.08 0.29
N THR A 838 54.37 -17.50 -0.28
CA THR A 838 55.71 -17.08 0.18
C THR A 838 56.20 -15.79 -0.47
N GLU A 839 55.75 -15.46 -1.68
CA GLU A 839 56.24 -14.31 -2.46
C GLU A 839 55.41 -13.02 -2.24
N ASP A 840 54.08 -13.11 -2.12
CA ASP A 840 53.18 -11.98 -1.86
C ASP A 840 52.14 -12.35 -0.78
N PRO A 841 52.44 -12.08 0.51
CA PRO A 841 51.51 -12.34 1.62
C PRO A 841 50.19 -11.57 1.54
N SER A 842 50.12 -10.45 0.81
CA SER A 842 48.89 -9.66 0.67
C SER A 842 47.93 -10.35 -0.29
N LEU A 843 48.42 -10.74 -1.46
CA LEU A 843 47.69 -11.56 -2.43
C LEU A 843 47.33 -12.93 -1.85
N ALA A 844 48.19 -13.51 -1.01
CA ALA A 844 47.92 -14.75 -0.28
C ALA A 844 46.63 -14.66 0.56
N GLY A 845 46.52 -13.62 1.39
CA GLY A 845 45.32 -13.38 2.19
C GLY A 845 44.07 -13.14 1.34
N GLU A 846 44.21 -12.44 0.21
CA GLU A 846 43.10 -12.21 -0.72
C GLU A 846 42.59 -13.52 -1.35
N LEU A 847 43.49 -14.36 -1.90
CA LEU A 847 43.13 -15.64 -2.51
C LEU A 847 42.50 -16.61 -1.49
N ARG A 848 42.98 -16.62 -0.23
CA ARG A 848 42.41 -17.43 0.85
C ARG A 848 40.97 -17.04 1.19
N ARG A 849 40.69 -15.73 1.33
CA ARG A 849 39.31 -15.23 1.53
C ARG A 849 38.42 -15.49 0.31
N GLN A 850 38.98 -15.37 -0.89
CA GLN A 850 38.23 -15.63 -2.12
C GLN A 850 37.85 -17.10 -2.28
N ALA A 851 38.71 -18.03 -1.90
CA ALA A 851 38.40 -19.46 -1.91
C ALA A 851 37.29 -19.84 -0.90
N LEU A 852 37.29 -19.24 0.30
CA LEU A 852 36.21 -19.38 1.27
C LEU A 852 34.86 -18.90 0.71
N ASN A 853 34.84 -17.71 0.10
CA ASN A 853 33.63 -17.18 -0.54
C ASN A 853 33.17 -18.05 -1.74
N ALA A 854 34.10 -18.59 -2.53
CA ALA A 854 33.79 -19.47 -3.66
C ALA A 854 33.14 -20.80 -3.21
N MET A 855 33.60 -21.38 -2.10
CA MET A 855 32.91 -22.52 -1.46
C MET A 855 31.52 -22.12 -0.96
N GLY A 856 31.38 -20.95 -0.34
CA GLY A 856 30.08 -20.43 0.13
C GLY A 856 29.06 -20.28 -1.00
N THR A 857 29.48 -19.73 -2.15
CA THR A 857 28.59 -19.54 -3.32
C THR A 857 28.14 -20.86 -3.96
N ARG A 858 28.91 -21.94 -3.83
CA ARG A 858 28.54 -23.28 -4.34
C ARG A 858 27.42 -23.95 -3.55
N ARG A 859 27.20 -23.55 -2.29
CA ARG A 859 26.12 -24.04 -1.40
C ARG A 859 26.08 -25.57 -1.19
N THR A 860 27.18 -26.29 -1.44
CA THR A 860 27.21 -27.75 -1.25
C THR A 860 27.30 -28.13 0.24
N PRO A 861 26.78 -29.30 0.66
CA PRO A 861 26.96 -29.79 2.03
C PRO A 861 28.45 -29.96 2.41
N ALA A 862 29.30 -30.33 1.44
CA ALA A 862 30.75 -30.42 1.62
C ALA A 862 31.38 -29.04 1.89
N ALA A 863 31.00 -28.01 1.14
CA ALA A 863 31.40 -26.63 1.41
C ALA A 863 30.94 -26.17 2.80
N ARG A 864 29.68 -26.41 3.19
CA ARG A 864 29.16 -26.04 4.52
C ARG A 864 30.04 -26.62 5.63
N ALA A 865 30.29 -27.93 5.59
CA ALA A 865 31.11 -28.63 6.58
C ALA A 865 32.55 -28.13 6.59
N ASN A 866 33.16 -27.92 5.42
CA ASN A 866 34.54 -27.43 5.30
C ASN A 866 34.71 -26.00 5.83
N ILE A 867 33.77 -25.10 5.53
CA ILE A 867 33.80 -23.71 6.03
C ILE A 867 33.53 -23.67 7.54
N LEU A 868 32.57 -24.47 8.05
CA LEU A 868 32.27 -24.54 9.48
C LEU A 868 33.48 -25.07 10.28
N ALA A 869 34.15 -26.12 9.78
CA ALA A 869 35.40 -26.62 10.34
C ALA A 869 36.49 -25.54 10.34
N PHE A 870 36.58 -24.70 9.30
CA PHE A 870 37.51 -23.58 9.23
C PHE A 870 37.19 -22.45 10.24
N VAL A 871 35.91 -22.21 10.55
CA VAL A 871 35.50 -21.27 11.62
C VAL A 871 35.90 -21.80 13.01
N ALA A 872 35.79 -23.12 13.22
CA ALA A 872 36.11 -23.79 14.48
C ALA A 872 37.62 -24.01 14.71
N ASP A 873 38.44 -23.92 13.65
CA ASP A 873 39.90 -24.08 13.71
C ASP A 873 40.56 -22.93 14.49
N ASP A 874 41.17 -23.24 15.64
CA ASP A 874 41.83 -22.26 16.49
C ASP A 874 43.25 -21.88 16.02
N ASP A 875 43.86 -22.66 15.12
CA ASP A 875 45.12 -22.31 14.45
C ASP A 875 44.88 -21.43 13.20
N ALA A 876 43.62 -21.24 12.77
CA ALA A 876 43.27 -20.42 11.62
C ALA A 876 43.33 -18.90 11.95
N PRO A 877 43.90 -18.06 11.05
CA PRO A 877 43.94 -16.60 11.23
C PRO A 877 42.55 -15.98 11.42
N GLU A 878 42.44 -15.03 12.36
CA GLU A 878 41.17 -14.40 12.75
C GLU A 878 40.44 -13.75 11.56
N ASP A 879 41.15 -13.08 10.66
CA ASP A 879 40.58 -12.43 9.47
C ASP A 879 39.97 -13.45 8.48
N LEU A 880 40.53 -14.65 8.43
CA LEU A 880 40.02 -15.75 7.61
C LEU A 880 38.87 -16.50 8.29
N ARG A 881 38.86 -16.59 9.62
CA ARG A 881 37.69 -17.07 10.38
C ARG A 881 36.49 -16.12 10.22
N ILE A 882 36.73 -14.80 10.15
CA ILE A 882 35.70 -13.80 9.78
C ILE A 882 35.20 -14.02 8.34
N ALA A 883 36.09 -14.21 7.37
CA ALA A 883 35.69 -14.48 5.98
C ALA A 883 34.93 -15.81 5.82
N ALA A 884 35.28 -16.85 6.60
CA ALA A 884 34.55 -18.11 6.65
C ALA A 884 33.14 -17.93 7.23
N LEU A 885 32.98 -17.13 8.30
CA LEU A 885 31.65 -16.75 8.81
C LEU A 885 30.83 -15.97 7.77
N GLN A 886 31.44 -15.09 6.97
CA GLN A 886 30.75 -14.41 5.86
C GLN A 886 30.32 -15.39 4.77
N ALA A 887 31.16 -16.36 4.41
CA ALA A 887 30.83 -17.37 3.41
C ALA A 887 29.67 -18.30 3.82
N LEU A 888 29.46 -18.53 5.13
CA LEU A 888 28.29 -19.27 5.63
C LEU A 888 26.96 -18.53 5.41
N ALA A 889 26.95 -17.20 5.22
CA ALA A 889 25.73 -16.43 4.93
C ALA A 889 25.17 -16.63 3.50
N PHE A 890 25.84 -17.42 2.66
CA PHE A 890 25.30 -17.85 1.37
C PHE A 890 24.30 -19.00 1.47
N PHE A 891 24.30 -19.75 2.58
CA PHE A 891 23.39 -20.87 2.85
C PHE A 891 22.07 -20.39 3.47
N ALA A 892 20.98 -21.12 3.20
CA ALA A 892 19.68 -20.95 3.83
C ALA A 892 19.32 -22.31 4.46
N ASP A 893 19.71 -22.50 5.71
CA ASP A 893 19.70 -23.81 6.37
C ASP A 893 19.44 -23.63 7.87
N PRO A 894 18.28 -24.09 8.40
CA PRO A 894 17.97 -24.00 9.82
C PRO A 894 18.96 -24.75 10.73
N ALA A 895 19.52 -25.89 10.28
CA ALA A 895 20.48 -26.65 11.08
C ALA A 895 21.80 -25.89 11.24
N LEU A 896 22.21 -25.14 10.21
CA LEU A 896 23.37 -24.26 10.29
C LEU A 896 23.18 -23.11 11.30
N VAL A 897 21.95 -22.64 11.51
CA VAL A 897 21.64 -21.64 12.55
C VAL A 897 21.88 -22.21 13.94
N GLU A 898 21.44 -23.44 14.20
CA GLU A 898 21.69 -24.14 15.47
C GLU A 898 23.19 -24.39 15.71
N GLU A 899 23.91 -24.89 14.69
CA GLU A 899 25.36 -25.12 14.73
C GLU A 899 26.14 -23.83 15.06
N LEU A 900 25.78 -22.71 14.44
CA LEU A 900 26.40 -21.40 14.67
C LEU A 900 26.02 -20.79 16.04
N GLN A 901 24.80 -21.02 16.53
CA GLN A 901 24.40 -20.61 17.88
C GLN A 901 25.14 -21.40 18.97
N ALA A 902 25.37 -22.70 18.78
CA ALA A 902 26.19 -23.50 19.69
C ALA A 902 27.64 -22.96 19.73
N LEU A 903 28.25 -22.72 18.56
CA LEU A 903 29.59 -22.14 18.43
C LEU A 903 29.71 -20.71 19.00
N ALA A 904 28.62 -19.94 19.08
CA ALA A 904 28.63 -18.60 19.68
C ALA A 904 29.13 -18.58 21.14
N THR A 905 28.98 -19.70 21.84
CA THR A 905 29.42 -19.85 23.24
C THR A 905 30.93 -20.02 23.37
N THR A 906 31.57 -20.70 22.42
CA THR A 906 33.00 -21.04 22.43
C THR A 906 33.87 -20.03 21.68
N LEU A 907 33.33 -19.36 20.66
CA LEU A 907 34.14 -18.50 19.78
C LEU A 907 34.77 -17.27 20.49
N PRO A 908 36.02 -16.91 20.13
CA PRO A 908 36.70 -15.70 20.59
C PRO A 908 35.87 -14.41 20.40
N ARG A 909 36.05 -13.45 21.32
CA ARG A 909 35.30 -12.18 21.31
C ARG A 909 35.32 -11.42 19.96
N PRO A 910 36.44 -11.35 19.21
CA PRO A 910 36.48 -10.61 17.94
C PRO A 910 35.58 -11.17 16.83
N LEU A 911 35.27 -12.48 16.85
CA LEU A 911 34.45 -13.13 15.82
C LEU A 911 32.94 -12.96 16.05
N ARG A 912 32.54 -12.57 17.28
CA ARG A 912 31.13 -12.52 17.70
C ARG A 912 30.26 -11.48 16.97
N PRO A 913 30.76 -10.29 16.56
CA PRO A 913 29.99 -9.37 15.74
C PRO A 913 29.62 -10.00 14.38
N GLN A 914 30.62 -10.50 13.65
CA GLN A 914 30.41 -11.13 12.35
C GLN A 914 29.48 -12.35 12.43
N LEU A 915 29.60 -13.16 13.49
CA LEU A 915 28.71 -14.30 13.73
C LEU A 915 27.24 -13.87 13.86
N ARG A 916 26.94 -12.75 14.54
CA ARG A 916 25.58 -12.23 14.64
C ARG A 916 25.05 -11.77 13.29
N ASP A 917 25.86 -11.03 12.54
CA ASP A 917 25.50 -10.55 11.21
C ASP A 917 25.22 -11.73 10.24
N THR A 918 26.06 -12.78 10.28
CA THR A 918 25.87 -14.02 9.54
C THR A 918 24.58 -14.74 9.95
N LEU A 919 24.33 -14.91 11.25
CA LEU A 919 23.09 -15.53 11.76
C LEU A 919 21.84 -14.77 11.26
N THR A 920 21.83 -13.44 11.36
CA THR A 920 20.73 -12.60 10.85
C THR A 920 20.52 -12.76 9.35
N GLN A 921 21.60 -12.86 8.56
CA GLN A 921 21.50 -13.08 7.12
C GLN A 921 20.96 -14.47 6.76
N ILE A 922 21.39 -15.53 7.45
CA ILE A 922 20.87 -16.90 7.22
C ILE A 922 19.38 -16.97 7.60
N GLN A 923 19.00 -16.46 8.77
CA GLN A 923 17.60 -16.42 9.22
C GLN A 923 16.71 -15.63 8.25
N GLY A 924 17.19 -14.49 7.75
CA GLY A 924 16.48 -13.71 6.74
C GLY A 924 16.35 -14.42 5.38
N ARG A 925 17.25 -15.33 5.04
CA ARG A 925 17.15 -16.16 3.82
C ARG A 925 16.18 -17.32 3.99
N VAL A 926 16.25 -18.04 5.12
CA VAL A 926 15.30 -19.11 5.45
C VAL A 926 13.86 -18.59 5.34
N ALA A 927 13.56 -17.45 5.98
CA ALA A 927 12.24 -16.82 5.89
C ALA A 927 11.83 -16.34 4.48
N ILE A 928 12.76 -16.20 3.53
CA ILE A 928 12.47 -15.87 2.12
C ILE A 928 12.24 -17.14 1.30
N ASP A 929 13.00 -18.21 1.57
CA ASP A 929 12.81 -19.49 0.91
C ASP A 929 11.51 -20.17 1.39
N ASP A 930 11.22 -20.16 2.70
CA ASP A 930 9.93 -20.59 3.28
C ASP A 930 8.75 -19.87 2.58
N ALA A 931 8.85 -18.53 2.46
CA ALA A 931 7.82 -17.71 1.81
C ALA A 931 7.76 -17.88 0.28
N ARG A 932 8.79 -18.44 -0.37
CA ARG A 932 8.73 -18.81 -1.80
C ARG A 932 8.02 -20.15 -1.96
N ASP A 933 8.36 -21.11 -1.11
CA ASP A 933 7.77 -22.44 -1.15
C ASP A 933 6.25 -22.36 -0.82
N ASP A 934 5.83 -21.50 0.12
CA ASP A 934 4.41 -21.13 0.36
C ASP A 934 3.70 -20.58 -0.92
N ILE A 935 4.42 -19.81 -1.75
CA ILE A 935 3.89 -19.22 -3.00
C ILE A 935 3.85 -20.26 -4.13
N GLU A 936 4.78 -21.21 -4.16
CA GLU A 936 4.78 -22.32 -5.12
C GLU A 936 3.68 -23.34 -4.77
N GLU A 937 3.50 -23.73 -3.49
CA GLU A 937 2.37 -24.56 -3.06
C GLU A 937 1.01 -23.89 -3.38
N PHE A 938 0.91 -22.57 -3.21
CA PHE A 938 -0.30 -21.83 -3.58
C PHE A 938 -0.56 -21.79 -5.11
N ARG A 939 0.49 -21.83 -5.94
CA ARG A 939 0.36 -21.93 -7.41
C ARG A 939 -0.05 -23.33 -7.82
N ASP A 940 0.61 -24.36 -7.31
CA ASP A 940 0.27 -25.76 -7.62
C ASP A 940 -1.18 -26.06 -7.20
N ALA A 941 -1.64 -25.51 -6.06
CA ALA A 941 -3.03 -25.61 -5.61
C ALA A 941 -4.05 -24.78 -6.44
N LEU A 942 -3.59 -23.80 -7.24
CA LEU A 942 -4.41 -23.10 -8.22
C LEU A 942 -4.46 -23.88 -9.54
N ASP A 943 -3.32 -24.37 -10.02
CA ASP A 943 -3.23 -25.15 -11.25
C ASP A 943 -4.03 -26.47 -11.11
N GLU A 944 -3.94 -27.18 -9.98
CA GLU A 944 -4.82 -28.32 -9.68
C GLU A 944 -6.32 -27.96 -9.68
N ARG A 945 -6.69 -26.74 -9.28
CA ARG A 945 -8.08 -26.28 -9.32
C ARG A 945 -8.54 -25.96 -10.73
N GLU A 946 -7.66 -25.43 -11.58
CA GLU A 946 -7.96 -25.20 -12.99
C GLU A 946 -8.03 -26.51 -13.78
N GLU A 947 -7.15 -27.48 -13.53
CA GLU A 947 -7.21 -28.83 -14.12
C GLU A 947 -8.50 -29.56 -13.73
N ARG A 948 -8.88 -29.58 -12.44
CA ARG A 948 -10.16 -30.17 -12.00
C ARG A 948 -11.35 -29.51 -12.69
N ARG A 949 -11.34 -28.19 -12.81
CA ARG A 949 -12.40 -27.41 -13.47
C ARG A 949 -12.47 -27.69 -14.98
N GLY A 950 -11.32 -27.89 -15.63
CA GLY A 950 -11.24 -28.37 -17.01
C GLY A 950 -11.80 -29.79 -17.16
N SER A 951 -11.47 -30.70 -16.25
CA SER A 951 -11.98 -32.08 -16.27
C SER A 951 -13.50 -32.17 -16.02
N ASP A 952 -14.06 -31.29 -15.17
CA ASP A 952 -15.50 -31.18 -14.95
C ASP A 952 -16.23 -30.61 -16.18
N GLU A 953 -15.62 -29.64 -16.89
CA GLU A 953 -16.14 -29.12 -18.16
C GLU A 953 -16.03 -30.13 -19.31
N GLU A 954 -15.03 -31.01 -19.31
CA GLU A 954 -14.88 -32.09 -20.29
C GLU A 954 -15.80 -33.29 -19.98
N SER A 955 -16.08 -33.57 -18.70
CA SER A 955 -17.08 -34.56 -18.25
C SER A 955 -18.53 -34.10 -18.40
N THR A 956 -18.79 -32.82 -18.71
CA THR A 956 -20.14 -32.28 -18.95
C THR A 956 -20.44 -31.96 -20.42
N ARG A 957 -19.54 -32.33 -21.34
CA ARG A 957 -19.74 -32.31 -22.80
C ARG A 957 -20.08 -33.70 -23.35
#